data_AF-A0A8C0QAH3-F1
#
_entry.id   AF-A0A8C0QAH3-F1
#
_cell.length_a   1.000
_cell.length_b   1.000
_cell.length_c   1.000
_cell.angle_alpha   90.00
_cell.angle_beta   90.00
_cell.angle_gamma   90.00
#
_symmetry.space_group_name_H-M   'P 1'
#
loop_
_entity.id
_entity.type
_entity.pdbx_description
1 polymer ?
#
loop_
_entity_poly.entity_id
_entity_poly.type
_entity_poly.pdbx_seq_one_letter_code
_entity_poly.pdbx_strand_id
1 'polypeptide(L)'
;MEIPLSVQQVPTIVKQSKVQVAFPFDEYFQIECEAKGNPEPTFAWTKDDKPFDLSDSRIIVSNNSGTFKIPNEGHISHFQGKYRCFASNKLGVAMSEEIEFIVPNVPKFPKEKIDPLEVEEGDPIVLQCNPPKGLPPLHIYWMNIELEHIEQDERVYMSQKGDLYFANVEEKDSRNDYCCFAAFPRLRTIVQKMPMKLTVNSLRHANDSSSSTEIGSKANSIKQRKPRLLLPPVESGSESTVTILKGDTLLLECFAEGLPTPQVDWNKIGGDLPKGRETKENYGKTLKIENVSYRDRGNYRCTANNFLGSTTHDFHVIVEEPPHWTKKPQSGVYSTGSSGILLCEAEGEPEPTIKWRVNGSPIDKNPFAGDVVSPGEISFTNLQPNHTAVYQCEASNVHGTILANANIDVVDVRPLIQTEDEEHYATVVGYSAFLHCEFFASPDPVVSWQKVDEAKPLEGRRYHIHENGTLQINKTTEDDAGSYSCWVENAKGKTAVTANLDIRNATKLQVSPKNPRVPKLHTLELHCESTCDPHLRHSLKLSWSKNGEAFEINATEDGRIIIDGANLTISNVTSEDQGIYSCLAQTALDSVTDVTQVTVLDVPDPPENLHLSERQNRSVRLTWEAGDDHNSHISEYIVEFEGNKEEPGRWEELTRVQGKETTVMLSLAPYVRYQFRVIAVNEVGRSQPSQPSDHHETPPAAPDKNPQNIRVQASQPKEMIIKWEPLKSMEQNGPGLEYRVTWKPQGAPVEWEEETVTNHTLRVMTPTVYAPYDVQVQAINHLGSGPEPQSVILYSGEDYPDTAPVIHGVDVINSTLVKVTWSTIPKDRVHGHLKGYQINWWKTKSLLDGRTHPKEVNILRFSGQRNYGMVPSLDAFSEFHLTVLAYNSKGAGPESEPYIFQTPEGVPEQPAFLKVIKVDKDTATLTWGLPKKLNGNLTGYLLQYQIINDTYELGELNDINITTPSKPSWRLSNLNATTKYKFYLRACTSKGCGKPITEESSTLGEGSKSIGKISEGVNLTQKTHSVEVFEPGAEHIVRLLTKNWVDNNSIFEDVIETRGREYAGLYDDISTQGWFIGLMCAIALLTLILLTVCFVKRNRGGKYSVKEKEDLHPDPEVQSVKDETFGEYSDSDEKPLKGSLRSLTREMQATESADSLVQYGEGDHGLFNEDGSFIGAYAGSKEKGSVESNGSSTATFPLRA
;
A
#
# COMPACT_ATOMS: atom_id res chain seq x y z
N MET A 1 -50.72 -2.34 7.93
CA MET A 1 -51.96 -2.93 7.41
C MET A 1 -52.51 -3.91 8.44
N GLU A 2 -53.16 -3.39 9.48
CA GLU A 2 -54.03 -4.23 10.32
C GLU A 2 -55.39 -4.28 9.62
N ILE A 3 -55.85 -5.47 9.26
CA ILE A 3 -57.24 -5.67 8.86
C ILE A 3 -58.08 -5.46 10.13
N PRO A 4 -59.16 -4.66 10.11
CA PRO A 4 -59.92 -4.38 11.32
C PRO A 4 -60.40 -5.68 11.98
N LEU A 5 -60.28 -5.74 13.31
CA LEU A 5 -60.45 -6.91 14.19
C LEU A 5 -61.77 -7.70 14.02
N SER A 6 -62.74 -7.15 13.29
CA SER A 6 -63.99 -7.78 12.87
C SER A 6 -63.84 -8.85 11.77
N VAL A 7 -62.77 -8.84 10.97
CA VAL A 7 -62.61 -9.77 9.84
C VAL A 7 -62.17 -11.15 10.33
N GLN A 8 -63.00 -12.14 10.04
CA GLN A 8 -62.80 -13.54 10.43
C GLN A 8 -61.87 -14.21 9.41
N GLN A 9 -60.76 -14.79 9.88
CA GLN A 9 -59.72 -15.34 9.02
C GLN A 9 -59.44 -16.82 9.35
N VAL A 10 -59.50 -17.65 8.31
CA VAL A 10 -59.19 -19.07 8.33
C VAL A 10 -57.69 -19.35 8.63
N PRO A 11 -57.32 -20.51 9.18
CA PRO A 11 -55.93 -20.83 9.47
C PRO A 11 -55.10 -20.90 8.18
N THR A 12 -53.87 -20.39 8.21
CA THR A 12 -52.88 -20.52 7.15
C THR A 12 -51.53 -20.83 7.76
N ILE A 13 -50.88 -21.92 7.31
CA ILE A 13 -49.51 -22.27 7.72
C ILE A 13 -48.55 -21.19 7.18
N VAL A 14 -47.73 -20.62 8.04
CA VAL A 14 -46.73 -19.58 7.70
C VAL A 14 -45.29 -20.07 7.80
N LYS A 15 -45.04 -21.19 8.50
CA LYS A 15 -43.71 -21.78 8.68
C LYS A 15 -43.83 -23.28 8.94
N GLN A 16 -42.91 -24.07 8.40
CA GLN A 16 -42.82 -25.52 8.58
C GLN A 16 -41.39 -26.02 8.37
N SER A 17 -40.97 -27.08 9.08
CA SER A 17 -39.67 -27.72 8.83
C SER A 17 -39.66 -28.49 7.51
N LYS A 18 -38.49 -28.59 6.88
CA LYS A 18 -38.20 -29.57 5.81
C LYS A 18 -37.74 -30.90 6.43
N VAL A 19 -37.43 -31.90 5.60
CA VAL A 19 -36.83 -33.18 6.01
C VAL A 19 -35.69 -32.96 7.02
N GLN A 20 -35.75 -33.70 8.13
CA GLN A 20 -34.82 -33.62 9.26
C GLN A 20 -34.01 -34.92 9.35
N VAL A 21 -32.71 -34.81 9.58
CA VAL A 21 -31.81 -35.96 9.79
C VAL A 21 -31.14 -35.79 11.15
N ALA A 22 -31.26 -36.80 12.02
CA ALA A 22 -30.74 -36.74 13.37
C ALA A 22 -29.25 -37.10 13.43
N PHE A 23 -28.36 -36.15 13.73
CA PHE A 23 -26.96 -36.48 13.99
C PHE A 23 -26.71 -36.67 15.49
N PRO A 24 -25.81 -37.59 15.89
CA PRO A 24 -25.55 -37.91 17.31
C PRO A 24 -24.80 -36.81 18.09
N PHE A 25 -24.74 -35.59 17.57
CA PHE A 25 -24.07 -34.43 18.19
C PHE A 25 -25.00 -33.22 18.39
N ASP A 26 -26.20 -33.20 17.81
CA ASP A 26 -27.16 -32.11 18.01
C ASP A 26 -27.82 -32.27 19.39
N GLU A 27 -28.14 -31.19 20.11
CA GLU A 27 -28.80 -31.30 21.43
C GLU A 27 -30.29 -31.66 21.32
N TYR A 28 -30.96 -31.12 20.30
CA TYR A 28 -32.39 -31.32 20.04
C TYR A 28 -32.73 -31.07 18.57
N PHE A 29 -33.86 -31.61 18.13
CA PHE A 29 -34.39 -31.47 16.78
C PHE A 29 -35.74 -30.76 16.81
N GLN A 30 -35.91 -29.73 15.98
CA GLN A 30 -37.09 -28.88 15.96
C GLN A 30 -37.96 -29.17 14.73
N ILE A 31 -39.17 -29.68 14.99
CA ILE A 31 -40.20 -29.90 13.96
C ILE A 31 -41.19 -28.73 14.06
N GLU A 32 -41.10 -27.81 13.11
CA GLU A 32 -41.84 -26.56 13.12
C GLU A 32 -43.21 -26.67 12.46
N CYS A 33 -44.19 -25.99 13.06
CA CYS A 33 -45.46 -25.65 12.45
C CYS A 33 -46.02 -24.38 13.09
N GLU A 34 -46.04 -23.29 12.34
CA GLU A 34 -46.63 -22.01 12.77
C GLU A 34 -47.77 -21.64 11.81
N ALA A 35 -48.88 -21.11 12.34
CA ALA A 35 -50.04 -20.73 11.55
C ALA A 35 -50.69 -19.44 12.08
N LYS A 36 -51.30 -18.66 11.18
CA LYS A 36 -52.07 -17.45 11.50
C LYS A 36 -53.54 -17.62 11.14
N GLY A 37 -54.44 -16.99 11.92
CA GLY A 37 -55.88 -16.98 11.70
C GLY A 37 -56.60 -16.19 12.81
N ASN A 38 -57.85 -15.79 12.56
CA ASN A 38 -58.71 -15.07 13.51
C ASN A 38 -60.10 -15.74 13.57
N PRO A 39 -60.46 -16.46 14.65
CA PRO A 39 -59.72 -16.64 15.91
C PRO A 39 -58.42 -17.44 15.75
N GLU A 40 -57.54 -17.36 16.75
CA GLU A 40 -56.26 -18.09 16.76
C GLU A 40 -56.46 -19.60 16.53
N PRO A 41 -55.59 -20.25 15.73
CA PRO A 41 -55.73 -21.66 15.39
C PRO A 41 -55.20 -22.60 16.48
N THR A 42 -55.91 -23.71 16.69
CA THR A 42 -55.43 -24.87 17.45
C THR A 42 -54.69 -25.87 16.55
N PHE A 43 -53.66 -26.52 17.07
CA PHE A 43 -52.78 -27.42 16.31
C PHE A 43 -53.00 -28.90 16.68
N ALA A 44 -52.93 -29.77 15.68
CA ALA A 44 -52.90 -31.22 15.83
C ALA A 44 -51.87 -31.83 14.86
N TRP A 45 -51.33 -33.00 15.17
CA TRP A 45 -50.32 -33.67 14.35
C TRP A 45 -50.72 -35.10 13.97
N THR A 46 -50.18 -35.56 12.85
CA THR A 46 -50.09 -36.98 12.50
C THR A 46 -48.65 -37.40 12.28
N LYS A 47 -48.35 -38.66 12.59
CA LYS A 47 -47.12 -39.37 12.25
C LYS A 47 -47.48 -40.66 11.51
N ASP A 48 -46.89 -40.88 10.33
CA ASP A 48 -47.14 -42.05 9.47
C ASP A 48 -48.66 -42.27 9.23
N ASP A 49 -49.33 -41.20 8.81
CA ASP A 49 -50.79 -41.03 8.60
C ASP A 49 -51.70 -41.34 9.81
N LYS A 50 -51.15 -41.45 11.03
CA LYS A 50 -51.91 -41.70 12.27
C LYS A 50 -51.81 -40.51 13.22
N PRO A 51 -52.83 -40.22 14.06
CA PRO A 51 -52.75 -39.16 15.07
C PRO A 51 -51.50 -39.30 15.95
N PHE A 52 -50.78 -38.19 16.13
CA PHE A 52 -49.58 -38.10 16.95
C PHE A 52 -49.84 -37.20 18.16
N ASP A 53 -49.55 -37.72 19.35
CA ASP A 53 -49.79 -37.03 20.60
C ASP A 53 -48.53 -36.26 21.03
N LEU A 54 -48.70 -34.95 21.27
CA LEU A 54 -47.63 -34.08 21.78
C LEU A 54 -47.44 -34.18 23.30
N SER A 55 -48.26 -34.96 24.02
CA SER A 55 -48.15 -35.12 25.48
C SER A 55 -47.05 -36.10 25.93
N ASP A 56 -46.21 -36.60 25.01
CA ASP A 56 -45.06 -37.44 25.35
C ASP A 56 -44.04 -36.64 26.19
N SER A 57 -43.67 -37.16 27.36
CA SER A 57 -42.74 -36.46 28.26
C SER A 57 -41.31 -36.31 27.72
N ARG A 58 -41.02 -36.86 26.54
CA ARG A 58 -39.77 -36.69 25.79
C ARG A 58 -39.87 -35.59 24.71
N ILE A 59 -40.99 -34.87 24.62
CA ILE A 59 -41.21 -33.78 23.67
C ILE A 59 -41.29 -32.45 24.43
N ILE A 60 -40.64 -31.41 23.91
CA ILE A 60 -40.73 -30.04 24.41
C ILE A 60 -41.55 -29.22 23.42
N VAL A 61 -42.81 -28.94 23.76
CA VAL A 61 -43.74 -28.16 22.91
C VAL A 61 -43.51 -26.66 23.11
N SER A 62 -43.57 -25.87 22.04
CA SER A 62 -43.40 -24.41 22.07
C SER A 62 -44.74 -23.70 22.27
N ASN A 63 -44.83 -22.84 23.29
CA ASN A 63 -46.08 -22.14 23.66
C ASN A 63 -46.72 -21.40 22.48
N ASN A 64 -48.05 -21.48 22.35
CA ASN A 64 -48.87 -20.88 21.29
C ASN A 64 -48.45 -21.20 19.83
N SER A 65 -47.77 -22.33 19.59
CA SER A 65 -47.45 -22.80 18.24
C SER A 65 -47.62 -24.31 18.10
N GLY A 66 -47.65 -24.83 16.86
CA GLY A 66 -47.60 -26.26 16.60
C GLY A 66 -46.19 -26.85 16.72
N THR A 67 -45.16 -26.01 16.86
CA THR A 67 -43.74 -26.39 16.87
C THR A 67 -43.35 -27.17 18.12
N PHE A 68 -42.64 -28.29 17.93
CA PHE A 68 -42.13 -29.12 19.01
C PHE A 68 -40.67 -29.53 18.82
N LYS A 69 -39.97 -29.81 19.93
CA LYS A 69 -38.59 -30.26 19.97
C LYS A 69 -38.47 -31.68 20.52
N ILE A 70 -37.55 -32.47 19.95
CA ILE A 70 -37.14 -33.79 20.40
C ILE A 70 -35.70 -33.70 20.91
N PRO A 71 -35.39 -33.90 22.21
CA PRO A 71 -34.02 -33.97 22.71
C PRO A 71 -33.27 -35.18 22.14
N ASN A 72 -31.95 -35.07 21.95
CA ASN A 72 -31.11 -36.16 21.45
C ASN A 72 -30.67 -37.14 22.55
N GLU A 73 -31.50 -37.32 23.56
CA GLU A 73 -31.31 -38.35 24.59
C GLU A 73 -31.71 -39.73 24.02
N GLY A 74 -30.96 -40.77 24.39
CA GLY A 74 -31.01 -42.07 23.71
C GLY A 74 -32.43 -42.66 23.58
N HIS A 75 -32.68 -43.35 22.45
CA HIS A 75 -33.98 -43.80 21.90
C HIS A 75 -34.67 -42.86 20.89
N ILE A 76 -33.98 -41.86 20.34
CA ILE A 76 -34.51 -40.96 19.31
C ILE A 76 -35.08 -41.65 18.05
N SER A 77 -34.64 -42.86 17.71
CA SER A 77 -35.22 -43.68 16.63
C SER A 77 -36.72 -43.98 16.79
N HIS A 78 -37.28 -43.82 17.99
CA HIS A 78 -38.73 -43.86 18.22
C HIS A 78 -39.49 -42.75 17.46
N PHE A 79 -38.85 -41.60 17.27
CA PHE A 79 -39.44 -40.45 16.58
C PHE A 79 -39.25 -40.51 15.05
N GLN A 80 -38.50 -41.47 14.51
CA GLN A 80 -38.37 -41.67 13.05
C GLN A 80 -39.73 -41.92 12.39
N GLY A 81 -40.05 -41.15 11.34
CA GLY A 81 -41.30 -41.24 10.58
C GLY A 81 -41.68 -39.94 9.87
N LYS A 82 -42.83 -39.94 9.20
CA LYS A 82 -43.36 -38.83 8.38
C LYS A 82 -44.42 -38.04 9.16
N TYR A 83 -44.15 -36.78 9.45
CA TYR A 83 -45.04 -35.91 10.23
C TYR A 83 -45.86 -34.98 9.34
N ARG A 84 -47.08 -34.63 9.79
CA ARG A 84 -47.90 -33.58 9.19
C ARG A 84 -48.70 -32.83 10.25
N CYS A 85 -48.72 -31.50 10.15
CA CYS A 85 -49.40 -30.60 11.06
C CYS A 85 -50.76 -30.18 10.48
N PHE A 86 -51.74 -29.96 11.35
CA PHE A 86 -53.07 -29.44 11.02
C PHE A 86 -53.38 -28.26 11.96
N ALA A 87 -53.65 -27.08 11.39
CA ALA A 87 -54.03 -25.87 12.10
C ALA A 87 -55.52 -25.58 11.85
N SER A 88 -56.31 -25.45 12.89
CA SER A 88 -57.79 -25.41 12.83
C SER A 88 -58.39 -24.27 13.66
N ASN A 89 -59.43 -23.61 13.16
CA ASN A 89 -60.27 -22.70 13.95
C ASN A 89 -61.74 -22.86 13.57
N LYS A 90 -62.63 -22.01 14.08
CA LYS A 90 -64.10 -22.10 13.84
C LYS A 90 -64.55 -21.92 12.37
N LEU A 91 -63.62 -21.61 11.45
CA LEU A 91 -63.89 -21.24 10.06
C LEU A 91 -63.34 -22.27 9.06
N GLY A 92 -62.27 -22.98 9.41
CA GLY A 92 -61.60 -23.91 8.51
C GLY A 92 -60.35 -24.56 9.10
N VAL A 93 -59.67 -25.34 8.27
CA VAL A 93 -58.45 -26.09 8.62
C VAL A 93 -57.43 -25.94 7.48
N ALA A 94 -56.17 -25.70 7.82
CA ALA A 94 -55.03 -25.83 6.93
C ALA A 94 -54.09 -26.94 7.41
N MET A 95 -53.26 -27.48 6.52
CA MET A 95 -52.27 -28.52 6.84
C MET A 95 -50.89 -28.15 6.27
N SER A 96 -49.84 -28.68 6.88
CA SER A 96 -48.46 -28.56 6.40
C SER A 96 -48.17 -29.50 5.23
N GLU A 97 -47.02 -29.29 4.59
CA GLU A 97 -46.34 -30.32 3.81
C GLU A 97 -45.88 -31.48 4.74
N GLU A 98 -45.41 -32.57 4.15
CA GLU A 98 -44.94 -33.74 4.89
C GLU A 98 -43.48 -33.60 5.33
N ILE A 99 -43.24 -33.74 6.64
CA ILE A 99 -41.96 -33.50 7.29
C ILE A 99 -41.38 -34.85 7.73
N GLU A 100 -40.47 -35.42 6.95
CA GLU A 100 -39.83 -36.69 7.29
C GLU A 100 -38.67 -36.49 8.28
N PHE A 101 -38.67 -37.25 9.38
CA PHE A 101 -37.61 -37.27 10.40
C PHE A 101 -36.88 -38.61 10.34
N ILE A 102 -35.57 -38.57 10.08
CA ILE A 102 -34.73 -39.74 9.77
C ILE A 102 -33.64 -39.91 10.83
N VAL A 103 -33.48 -41.12 11.37
CA VAL A 103 -32.39 -41.45 12.31
C VAL A 103 -31.41 -42.43 11.65
N PRO A 104 -30.17 -42.01 11.33
CA PRO A 104 -29.18 -42.87 10.70
C PRO A 104 -28.59 -43.87 11.71
N ASN A 105 -28.53 -45.14 11.31
CA ASN A 105 -27.85 -46.20 12.08
C ASN A 105 -26.35 -46.22 11.77
N VAL A 106 -25.52 -46.59 12.75
CA VAL A 106 -24.08 -46.85 12.53
C VAL A 106 -23.93 -48.04 11.57
N PRO A 107 -23.37 -47.85 10.36
CA PRO A 107 -23.24 -48.92 9.36
C PRO A 107 -22.24 -49.98 9.81
N LYS A 108 -22.38 -51.21 9.31
CA LYS A 108 -21.40 -52.30 9.49
C LYS A 108 -21.30 -53.11 8.20
N PHE A 109 -20.08 -53.41 7.77
CA PHE A 109 -19.83 -54.25 6.59
C PHE A 109 -20.54 -55.60 6.70
N PRO A 110 -21.08 -56.15 5.59
CA PRO A 110 -21.59 -57.51 5.54
C PRO A 110 -20.53 -58.54 5.97
N LYS A 111 -20.98 -59.60 6.67
CA LYS A 111 -20.10 -60.72 7.05
C LYS A 111 -19.91 -61.68 5.87
N GLU A 112 -18.94 -61.39 5.02
CA GLU A 112 -18.60 -62.18 3.84
C GLU A 112 -17.41 -63.10 4.11
N LYS A 113 -17.36 -64.25 3.41
CA LYS A 113 -16.18 -65.13 3.38
C LYS A 113 -15.29 -64.68 2.22
N ILE A 114 -14.10 -64.20 2.54
CA ILE A 114 -13.10 -63.73 1.57
C ILE A 114 -12.09 -64.85 1.38
N ASP A 115 -12.08 -65.46 0.19
CA ASP A 115 -11.05 -66.42 -0.21
C ASP A 115 -9.89 -65.71 -0.92
N PRO A 116 -8.64 -66.18 -0.79
CA PRO A 116 -7.51 -65.61 -1.52
C PRO A 116 -7.69 -65.72 -3.04
N LEU A 117 -7.34 -64.65 -3.76
CA LEU A 117 -7.32 -64.63 -5.21
C LEU A 117 -5.90 -64.94 -5.72
N GLU A 118 -5.82 -65.82 -6.71
CA GLU A 118 -4.59 -66.18 -7.42
C GLU A 118 -4.82 -65.98 -8.93
N VAL A 119 -3.96 -65.22 -9.60
CA VAL A 119 -4.13 -64.74 -10.99
C VAL A 119 -2.80 -64.78 -11.75
N GLU A 120 -2.83 -64.76 -13.08
CA GLU A 120 -1.62 -64.63 -13.92
C GLU A 120 -1.29 -63.16 -14.21
N GLU A 121 -0.01 -62.86 -14.41
CA GLU A 121 0.46 -61.51 -14.74
C GLU A 121 -0.17 -60.99 -16.05
N GLY A 122 -0.76 -59.80 -15.98
CA GLY A 122 -1.48 -59.13 -17.06
C GLY A 122 -3.00 -59.35 -17.11
N ASP A 123 -3.58 -60.19 -16.23
CA ASP A 123 -5.04 -60.42 -16.17
C ASP A 123 -5.81 -59.32 -15.43
N PRO A 124 -7.09 -59.03 -15.80
CA PRO A 124 -7.93 -58.08 -15.09
C PRO A 124 -8.51 -58.71 -13.81
N ILE A 125 -8.67 -57.92 -12.74
CA ILE A 125 -9.35 -58.36 -11.51
C ILE A 125 -10.18 -57.24 -10.87
N VAL A 126 -11.17 -57.60 -10.06
CA VAL A 126 -12.00 -56.64 -9.31
C VAL A 126 -12.13 -57.11 -7.86
N LEU A 127 -11.67 -56.29 -6.91
CA LEU A 127 -11.82 -56.51 -5.47
C LEU A 127 -13.12 -55.85 -4.99
N GLN A 128 -14.11 -56.67 -4.64
CA GLN A 128 -15.43 -56.19 -4.24
C GLN A 128 -15.44 -55.65 -2.81
N CYS A 129 -15.79 -54.38 -2.64
CA CYS A 129 -15.92 -53.75 -1.33
C CYS A 129 -17.27 -54.06 -0.67
N ASN A 130 -18.40 -53.97 -1.40
CA ASN A 130 -19.75 -54.10 -0.83
C ASN A 130 -19.95 -53.22 0.45
N PRO A 131 -19.75 -51.89 0.37
CA PRO A 131 -19.85 -51.01 1.53
C PRO A 131 -21.28 -50.95 2.08
N PRO A 132 -21.45 -50.76 3.39
CA PRO A 132 -22.77 -50.69 3.99
C PRO A 132 -23.45 -49.36 3.66
N LYS A 133 -24.79 -49.38 3.51
CA LYS A 133 -25.56 -48.16 3.18
C LYS A 133 -25.56 -47.19 4.37
N GLY A 134 -25.39 -45.90 4.09
CA GLY A 134 -25.41 -44.80 5.06
C GLY A 134 -26.17 -43.59 4.53
N LEU A 135 -26.68 -42.76 5.46
CA LEU A 135 -27.30 -41.46 5.20
C LEU A 135 -26.63 -40.43 6.14
N PRO A 136 -25.94 -39.39 5.63
CA PRO A 136 -25.57 -39.19 4.22
C PRO A 136 -24.68 -40.32 3.66
N PRO A 137 -24.47 -40.40 2.34
CA PRO A 137 -23.62 -41.41 1.71
C PRO A 137 -22.22 -41.51 2.33
N LEU A 138 -21.67 -42.73 2.38
CA LEU A 138 -20.32 -42.98 2.87
C LEU A 138 -19.29 -42.72 1.77
N HIS A 139 -18.18 -42.07 2.13
CA HIS A 139 -16.98 -42.06 1.29
C HIS A 139 -16.22 -43.36 1.49
N ILE A 140 -15.71 -43.93 0.40
CA ILE A 140 -15.01 -45.22 0.39
C ILE A 140 -13.53 -45.01 0.11
N TYR A 141 -12.67 -45.80 0.76
CA TYR A 141 -11.22 -45.74 0.63
C TYR A 141 -10.64 -47.15 0.60
N TRP A 142 -9.72 -47.43 -0.31
CA TRP A 142 -8.83 -48.59 -0.20
C TRP A 142 -7.52 -48.17 0.44
N MET A 143 -7.17 -48.89 1.52
CA MET A 143 -5.91 -48.74 2.24
C MET A 143 -5.39 -50.14 2.62
N ASN A 144 -4.15 -50.24 3.07
CA ASN A 144 -3.67 -51.47 3.70
C ASN A 144 -4.02 -51.52 5.21
N ILE A 145 -3.53 -52.55 5.89
CA ILE A 145 -3.68 -52.70 7.35
C ILE A 145 -2.87 -51.67 8.17
N GLU A 146 -1.93 -50.97 7.55
CA GLU A 146 -1.13 -49.90 8.15
C GLU A 146 -1.68 -48.49 7.83
N LEU A 147 -2.85 -48.42 7.18
CA LEU A 147 -3.57 -47.22 6.75
C LEU A 147 -2.90 -46.41 5.62
N GLU A 148 -1.94 -47.00 4.91
CA GLU A 148 -1.41 -46.46 3.66
C GLU A 148 -2.44 -46.62 2.53
N HIS A 149 -2.65 -45.58 1.73
CA HIS A 149 -3.57 -45.65 0.59
C HIS A 149 -3.06 -46.59 -0.50
N ILE A 150 -3.99 -47.36 -1.08
CA ILE A 150 -3.71 -48.10 -2.32
C ILE A 150 -3.65 -47.09 -3.46
N GLU A 151 -2.50 -47.00 -4.12
CA GLU A 151 -2.31 -46.15 -5.29
C GLU A 151 -3.31 -46.53 -6.40
N GLN A 152 -3.88 -45.51 -7.02
CA GLN A 152 -4.79 -45.63 -8.15
C GLN A 152 -4.20 -44.86 -9.33
N ASP A 153 -4.32 -45.41 -10.53
CA ASP A 153 -3.78 -44.91 -11.80
C ASP A 153 -4.74 -45.25 -12.96
N GLU A 154 -4.29 -45.12 -14.22
CA GLU A 154 -5.15 -45.47 -15.37
C GLU A 154 -5.56 -46.96 -15.42
N ARG A 155 -4.82 -47.83 -14.73
CA ARG A 155 -4.90 -49.29 -14.70
C ARG A 155 -5.60 -49.79 -13.43
N VAL A 156 -5.45 -49.12 -12.29
CA VAL A 156 -6.02 -49.46 -10.99
C VAL A 156 -6.94 -48.33 -10.51
N TYR A 157 -8.25 -48.57 -10.42
CA TYR A 157 -9.23 -47.50 -10.19
C TYR A 157 -10.47 -47.99 -9.42
N MET A 158 -11.09 -47.12 -8.62
CA MET A 158 -12.23 -47.45 -7.75
C MET A 158 -13.57 -47.00 -8.34
N SER A 159 -14.64 -47.77 -8.15
CA SER A 159 -16.01 -47.38 -8.54
C SER A 159 -16.77 -46.60 -7.46
N GLN A 160 -17.90 -45.98 -7.82
CA GLN A 160 -18.88 -45.42 -6.87
C GLN A 160 -19.40 -46.44 -5.84
N LYS A 161 -19.39 -47.74 -6.17
CA LYS A 161 -19.73 -48.82 -5.24
C LYS A 161 -18.58 -49.19 -4.30
N GLY A 162 -17.44 -48.53 -4.45
CA GLY A 162 -16.24 -48.79 -3.67
C GLY A 162 -15.41 -49.98 -4.15
N ASP A 163 -15.78 -50.66 -5.24
CA ASP A 163 -15.03 -51.82 -5.73
C ASP A 163 -13.75 -51.36 -6.46
N LEU A 164 -12.61 -52.02 -6.21
CA LEU A 164 -11.31 -51.68 -6.83
C LEU A 164 -11.03 -52.56 -8.04
N TYR A 165 -10.93 -51.94 -9.21
CA TYR A 165 -10.71 -52.58 -10.50
C TYR A 165 -9.24 -52.49 -10.90
N PHE A 166 -8.73 -53.56 -11.52
CA PHE A 166 -7.44 -53.63 -12.19
C PHE A 166 -7.70 -54.01 -13.66
N ALA A 167 -7.37 -53.13 -14.61
CA ALA A 167 -7.49 -53.39 -16.05
C ALA A 167 -6.51 -54.48 -16.52
N ASN A 168 -5.39 -54.62 -15.82
CA ASN A 168 -4.40 -55.70 -15.87
C ASN A 168 -3.55 -55.65 -14.58
N VAL A 169 -3.22 -56.82 -14.00
CA VAL A 169 -2.34 -56.92 -12.82
C VAL A 169 -0.86 -57.07 -13.18
N GLU A 170 0.02 -56.60 -12.30
CA GLU A 170 1.48 -56.74 -12.37
C GLU A 170 1.99 -57.55 -11.16
N GLU A 171 3.21 -58.13 -11.24
CA GLU A 171 3.79 -58.90 -10.11
C GLU A 171 3.76 -58.11 -8.78
N LYS A 172 3.95 -56.78 -8.85
CA LYS A 172 3.93 -55.82 -7.73
C LYS A 172 2.60 -55.71 -6.98
N ASP A 173 1.47 -56.08 -7.59
CA ASP A 173 0.15 -55.95 -6.96
C ASP A 173 -0.13 -57.08 -5.94
N SER A 174 0.78 -58.05 -5.82
CA SER A 174 0.70 -59.22 -4.93
C SER A 174 0.84 -58.82 -3.46
N ARG A 175 -0.26 -58.88 -2.69
CA ARG A 175 -0.27 -58.52 -1.26
C ARG A 175 -1.43 -59.19 -0.50
N ASN A 176 -1.38 -59.18 0.84
CA ASN A 176 -2.25 -59.98 1.72
C ASN A 176 -3.24 -59.16 2.57
N ASP A 177 -3.33 -57.85 2.30
CA ASP A 177 -3.73 -56.80 3.22
C ASP A 177 -4.62 -55.71 2.58
N TYR A 178 -5.10 -55.91 1.34
CA TYR A 178 -6.04 -54.98 0.68
C TYR A 178 -7.30 -54.81 1.52
N CYS A 179 -7.57 -53.62 2.06
CA CYS A 179 -8.70 -53.39 2.96
C CYS A 179 -9.56 -52.23 2.46
N CYS A 180 -10.88 -52.46 2.37
CA CYS A 180 -11.84 -51.42 2.06
C CYS A 180 -12.39 -50.78 3.35
N PHE A 181 -12.37 -49.46 3.41
CA PHE A 181 -12.88 -48.65 4.51
C PHE A 181 -14.02 -47.76 4.01
N ALA A 182 -15.03 -47.53 4.84
CA ALA A 182 -16.14 -46.63 4.55
C ALA A 182 -16.33 -45.65 5.71
N ALA A 183 -16.49 -44.36 5.41
CA ALA A 183 -16.57 -43.31 6.43
C ALA A 183 -17.63 -42.25 6.10
N PHE A 184 -18.29 -41.71 7.13
CA PHE A 184 -19.18 -40.56 7.00
C PHE A 184 -18.37 -39.25 6.93
N PRO A 185 -18.58 -38.37 5.94
CA PRO A 185 -17.82 -37.12 5.79
C PRO A 185 -17.84 -36.17 7.01
N ARG A 186 -18.89 -36.22 7.84
CA ARG A 186 -19.05 -35.33 9.01
C ARG A 186 -18.93 -36.00 10.38
N LEU A 187 -18.92 -37.33 10.47
CA LEU A 187 -19.02 -38.05 11.78
C LEU A 187 -17.70 -38.69 12.26
N ARG A 188 -16.59 -38.53 11.51
CA ARG A 188 -15.26 -39.15 11.77
C ARG A 188 -15.29 -40.66 12.06
N THR A 189 -16.41 -41.33 11.76
CA THR A 189 -16.66 -42.73 12.05
C THR A 189 -16.29 -43.53 10.82
N ILE A 190 -15.22 -44.31 10.94
CA ILE A 190 -14.70 -45.20 9.91
C ILE A 190 -15.09 -46.64 10.28
N VAL A 191 -15.57 -47.40 9.30
CA VAL A 191 -15.76 -48.85 9.40
C VAL A 191 -14.92 -49.55 8.34
N GLN A 192 -14.44 -50.75 8.64
CA GLN A 192 -13.51 -51.49 7.78
C GLN A 192 -14.06 -52.88 7.41
N LYS A 193 -13.71 -53.36 6.22
CA LYS A 193 -13.88 -54.75 5.79
C LYS A 193 -12.78 -55.63 6.41
N MET A 194 -12.90 -56.95 6.25
CA MET A 194 -11.77 -57.86 6.46
C MET A 194 -10.76 -57.71 5.31
N PRO A 195 -9.44 -57.74 5.55
CA PRO A 195 -8.44 -57.64 4.49
C PRO A 195 -8.52 -58.79 3.48
N MET A 196 -8.18 -58.49 2.22
CA MET A 196 -8.19 -59.40 1.08
C MET A 196 -6.76 -59.74 0.63
N LYS A 197 -6.52 -61.00 0.24
CA LYS A 197 -5.26 -61.46 -0.35
C LYS A 197 -5.37 -61.63 -1.86
N LEU A 198 -4.43 -61.05 -2.60
CA LEU A 198 -4.19 -61.24 -4.03
C LEU A 198 -2.77 -61.76 -4.24
N THR A 199 -2.59 -62.75 -5.13
CA THR A 199 -1.29 -63.31 -5.49
C THR A 199 -1.17 -63.36 -7.01
N VAL A 200 -0.19 -62.67 -7.58
CA VAL A 200 0.03 -62.59 -9.04
C VAL A 200 1.21 -63.49 -9.43
N ASN A 201 0.97 -64.42 -10.36
CA ASN A 201 1.97 -65.37 -10.84
C ASN A 201 2.67 -64.82 -12.10
N SER A 202 3.97 -64.50 -11.98
CA SER A 202 4.76 -63.91 -13.08
C SER A 202 5.19 -64.91 -14.17
N LEU A 203 5.19 -64.45 -15.43
CA LEU A 203 5.49 -65.24 -16.63
C LEU A 203 6.91 -64.98 -17.16
N ARG A 204 7.90 -65.67 -16.58
CA ARG A 204 9.34 -65.45 -16.86
C ARG A 204 9.78 -65.89 -18.26
N HIS A 205 10.65 -65.09 -18.87
CA HIS A 205 11.39 -65.43 -20.09
C HIS A 205 12.47 -66.50 -19.86
N ALA A 206 12.80 -67.27 -20.89
CA ALA A 206 13.79 -68.35 -20.84
C ALA A 206 14.97 -68.13 -21.81
N ASN A 207 16.18 -68.05 -21.25
CA ASN A 207 17.53 -68.16 -21.85
C ASN A 207 18.49 -68.26 -20.65
N ASP A 208 19.56 -69.06 -20.60
CA ASP A 208 20.04 -70.17 -21.43
C ASP A 208 20.88 -71.08 -20.45
N SER A 209 21.39 -72.28 -20.73
CA SER A 209 21.70 -72.94 -22.01
C SER A 209 21.83 -74.47 -21.88
N SER A 210 22.15 -75.10 -23.01
CA SER A 210 22.82 -76.41 -23.18
C SER A 210 21.96 -77.69 -23.18
N SER A 211 22.29 -78.54 -24.16
CA SER A 211 21.82 -79.92 -24.42
C SER A 211 20.33 -80.16 -24.77
N SER A 212 20.10 -80.32 -26.08
CA SER A 212 19.29 -81.36 -26.77
C SER A 212 18.34 -82.23 -25.92
N THR A 213 17.09 -82.50 -26.32
CA THR A 213 16.57 -82.64 -27.71
C THR A 213 15.07 -82.26 -27.80
N GLU A 214 14.53 -82.18 -29.02
CA GLU A 214 13.11 -81.90 -29.36
C GLU A 214 12.11 -82.71 -28.51
N ILE A 215 10.88 -82.26 -28.20
CA ILE A 215 9.88 -81.58 -29.04
C ILE A 215 9.01 -80.61 -28.19
N GLY A 216 8.59 -79.46 -28.76
CA GLY A 216 7.33 -78.81 -28.37
C GLY A 216 7.37 -77.53 -27.52
N SER A 217 8.19 -76.53 -27.89
CA SER A 217 8.25 -75.24 -27.20
C SER A 217 7.01 -74.35 -27.44
N LYS A 218 6.16 -74.20 -26.41
CA LYS A 218 5.28 -73.03 -26.23
C LYS A 218 5.90 -72.10 -25.19
N ALA A 219 6.43 -70.96 -25.62
CA ALA A 219 6.82 -69.89 -24.70
C ALA A 219 5.56 -69.12 -24.26
N ASN A 220 5.38 -68.95 -22.94
CA ASN A 220 4.32 -68.09 -22.41
C ASN A 220 4.76 -66.62 -22.48
N SER A 221 4.31 -65.92 -23.52
CA SER A 221 4.33 -64.46 -23.58
C SER A 221 2.97 -63.91 -23.15
N ILE A 222 2.96 -62.85 -22.31
CA ILE A 222 1.72 -62.18 -21.89
C ILE A 222 0.94 -61.72 -23.13
N LYS A 223 -0.32 -62.14 -23.26
CA LYS A 223 -1.12 -61.89 -24.46
C LYS A 223 -1.77 -60.52 -24.40
N GLN A 224 -1.40 -59.67 -25.34
CA GLN A 224 -2.08 -58.38 -25.56
C GLN A 224 -3.55 -58.59 -25.89
N ARG A 225 -4.41 -57.68 -25.42
CA ARG A 225 -5.88 -57.78 -25.47
C ARG A 225 -6.50 -56.46 -25.91
N LYS A 226 -7.40 -56.53 -26.89
CA LYS A 226 -8.29 -55.41 -27.25
C LYS A 226 -9.18 -55.03 -26.06
N PRO A 227 -9.70 -53.80 -25.98
CA PRO A 227 -10.53 -53.38 -24.86
C PRO A 227 -11.86 -54.14 -24.80
N ARG A 228 -12.33 -54.41 -23.58
CA ARG A 228 -13.69 -54.90 -23.29
C ARG A 228 -14.18 -54.22 -22.01
N LEU A 229 -15.46 -53.87 -21.97
CA LEU A 229 -16.02 -53.16 -20.82
C LEU A 229 -16.31 -54.09 -19.64
N LEU A 230 -16.00 -53.61 -18.43
CA LEU A 230 -16.21 -54.27 -17.14
C LEU A 230 -17.46 -53.70 -16.44
N LEU A 231 -18.52 -53.51 -17.21
CA LEU A 231 -19.81 -53.05 -16.71
C LEU A 231 -20.42 -54.10 -15.75
N PRO A 232 -21.21 -53.67 -14.74
CA PRO A 232 -21.97 -54.60 -13.92
C PRO A 232 -22.93 -55.44 -14.80
N PRO A 233 -23.31 -56.66 -14.37
CA PRO A 233 -24.17 -57.53 -15.16
C PRO A 233 -25.60 -56.95 -15.27
N VAL A 234 -25.84 -56.21 -16.35
CA VAL A 234 -27.19 -55.78 -16.77
C VAL A 234 -27.85 -56.94 -17.52
N GLU A 235 -29.02 -57.37 -17.05
CA GLU A 235 -29.83 -58.34 -17.77
C GLU A 235 -30.39 -57.71 -19.06
N SER A 236 -29.81 -58.09 -20.22
CA SER A 236 -30.29 -57.77 -21.57
C SER A 236 -30.38 -56.27 -21.94
N GLY A 237 -29.23 -55.63 -22.19
CA GLY A 237 -29.20 -54.35 -22.93
C GLY A 237 -27.79 -53.89 -23.30
N SER A 238 -27.67 -53.13 -24.40
CA SER A 238 -26.45 -52.37 -24.76
C SER A 238 -26.54 -50.88 -24.38
N GLU A 239 -27.52 -50.57 -23.52
CA GLU A 239 -27.86 -49.23 -23.07
C GLU A 239 -28.28 -49.31 -21.60
N SER A 240 -27.84 -48.36 -20.76
CA SER A 240 -28.18 -48.31 -19.33
C SER A 240 -28.94 -47.04 -18.98
N THR A 241 -30.19 -47.17 -18.54
CA THR A 241 -30.98 -46.03 -18.06
C THR A 241 -30.48 -45.55 -16.71
N VAL A 242 -30.29 -44.24 -16.56
CA VAL A 242 -29.90 -43.58 -15.31
C VAL A 242 -30.86 -42.42 -15.06
N THR A 243 -31.63 -42.52 -13.98
CA THR A 243 -32.54 -41.46 -13.51
C THR A 243 -31.84 -40.62 -12.43
N ILE A 244 -31.95 -39.30 -12.51
CA ILE A 244 -31.34 -38.35 -11.58
C ILE A 244 -32.28 -37.15 -11.35
N LEU A 245 -32.26 -36.54 -10.17
CA LEU A 245 -33.06 -35.35 -9.90
C LEU A 245 -32.40 -34.08 -10.44
N LYS A 246 -33.22 -33.14 -10.90
CA LYS A 246 -32.83 -31.78 -11.29
C LYS A 246 -32.16 -31.05 -10.13
N GLY A 247 -30.91 -30.62 -10.34
CA GLY A 247 -30.07 -29.95 -9.35
C GLY A 247 -29.02 -30.86 -8.67
N ASP A 248 -29.18 -32.18 -8.72
CA ASP A 248 -28.19 -33.13 -8.19
C ASP A 248 -26.96 -33.24 -9.11
N THR A 249 -25.98 -34.04 -8.71
CA THR A 249 -24.79 -34.37 -9.51
C THR A 249 -24.96 -35.77 -10.12
N LEU A 250 -24.92 -35.86 -11.45
CA LEU A 250 -24.91 -37.12 -12.18
C LEU A 250 -23.48 -37.68 -12.26
N LEU A 251 -23.35 -38.99 -12.09
CA LEU A 251 -22.09 -39.73 -12.22
C LEU A 251 -22.29 -40.97 -13.12
N LEU A 252 -21.61 -41.02 -14.27
CA LEU A 252 -21.63 -42.15 -15.21
C LEU A 252 -20.27 -42.85 -15.20
N GLU A 253 -20.23 -44.18 -15.09
CA GLU A 253 -19.00 -44.98 -14.95
C GLU A 253 -18.78 -45.91 -16.15
N CYS A 254 -17.56 -45.97 -16.67
CA CYS A 254 -17.20 -46.85 -17.76
C CYS A 254 -15.79 -47.44 -17.57
N PHE A 255 -15.77 -48.69 -17.12
CA PHE A 255 -14.58 -49.46 -16.78
C PHE A 255 -14.22 -50.44 -17.90
N ALA A 256 -12.94 -50.77 -18.07
CA ALA A 256 -12.47 -51.62 -19.15
C ALA A 256 -11.24 -52.48 -18.78
N GLU A 257 -11.28 -53.75 -19.19
CA GLU A 257 -10.12 -54.63 -19.28
C GLU A 257 -9.40 -54.43 -20.62
N GLY A 258 -8.08 -54.62 -20.64
CA GLY A 258 -7.29 -54.56 -21.86
C GLY A 258 -5.79 -54.55 -21.58
N LEU A 259 -4.99 -54.97 -22.56
CA LEU A 259 -3.54 -54.91 -22.47
C LEU A 259 -2.95 -54.48 -23.83
N PRO A 260 -2.40 -53.26 -23.97
CA PRO A 260 -2.26 -52.24 -22.92
C PRO A 260 -3.58 -51.73 -22.34
N THR A 261 -3.50 -51.10 -21.17
CA THR A 261 -4.59 -50.44 -20.45
C THR A 261 -5.40 -49.53 -21.38
N PRO A 262 -6.74 -49.65 -21.45
CA PRO A 262 -7.54 -48.80 -22.32
C PRO A 262 -7.77 -47.38 -21.76
N GLN A 263 -7.58 -46.37 -22.62
CA GLN A 263 -8.07 -45.00 -22.38
C GLN A 263 -9.59 -44.96 -22.58
N VAL A 264 -10.31 -44.16 -21.78
CA VAL A 264 -11.78 -43.99 -21.90
C VAL A 264 -12.11 -42.55 -22.26
N ASP A 265 -12.88 -42.40 -23.34
CA ASP A 265 -13.41 -41.11 -23.80
C ASP A 265 -14.94 -41.07 -23.77
N TRP A 266 -15.48 -39.89 -23.49
CA TRP A 266 -16.91 -39.65 -23.29
C TRP A 266 -17.43 -38.62 -24.29
N ASN A 267 -18.65 -38.82 -24.79
CA ASN A 267 -19.39 -37.83 -25.56
C ASN A 267 -20.90 -37.92 -25.26
N LYS A 268 -21.64 -36.89 -25.67
CA LYS A 268 -23.11 -36.91 -25.72
C LYS A 268 -23.55 -37.24 -27.14
N ILE A 269 -24.51 -38.15 -27.30
CA ILE A 269 -25.01 -38.53 -28.63
C ILE A 269 -25.94 -37.42 -29.12
N GLY A 270 -25.56 -36.74 -30.20
CA GLY A 270 -26.33 -35.65 -30.80
C GLY A 270 -26.06 -34.26 -30.19
N GLY A 271 -25.01 -34.07 -29.39
CA GLY A 271 -24.62 -32.77 -28.85
C GLY A 271 -23.26 -32.78 -28.15
N ASP A 272 -22.85 -31.63 -27.63
CA ASP A 272 -21.66 -31.51 -26.77
C ASP A 272 -21.93 -32.01 -25.34
N LEU A 273 -20.86 -32.33 -24.60
CA LEU A 273 -20.90 -32.39 -23.13
C LEU A 273 -21.13 -30.98 -22.55
N PRO A 274 -21.74 -30.85 -21.34
CA PRO A 274 -22.15 -29.56 -20.79
C PRO A 274 -20.98 -28.73 -20.21
N LYS A 275 -20.20 -28.14 -21.12
CA LYS A 275 -19.00 -27.32 -20.87
C LYS A 275 -19.10 -26.42 -19.63
N GLY A 276 -18.19 -26.64 -18.68
CA GLY A 276 -18.08 -25.90 -17.42
C GLY A 276 -18.89 -26.51 -16.26
N ARG A 277 -19.52 -27.66 -16.47
CA ARG A 277 -20.13 -28.50 -15.40
C ARG A 277 -19.74 -29.97 -15.49
N GLU A 278 -19.03 -30.36 -16.55
CA GLU A 278 -18.52 -31.71 -16.72
C GLU A 278 -17.11 -31.86 -16.15
N THR A 279 -16.85 -32.93 -15.39
CA THR A 279 -15.49 -33.34 -15.03
C THR A 279 -15.28 -34.82 -15.37
N LYS A 280 -14.07 -35.14 -15.84
CA LYS A 280 -13.61 -36.52 -16.05
C LYS A 280 -12.82 -36.94 -14.81
N GLU A 281 -13.49 -37.52 -13.83
CA GLU A 281 -12.88 -38.04 -12.61
C GLU A 281 -12.35 -39.48 -12.84
N ASN A 282 -11.64 -40.02 -11.85
CA ASN A 282 -11.21 -41.43 -11.82
C ASN A 282 -10.44 -41.86 -13.10
N TYR A 283 -9.39 -41.13 -13.46
CA TYR A 283 -8.55 -41.40 -14.65
C TYR A 283 -9.35 -41.59 -15.96
N GLY A 284 -10.34 -40.70 -16.16
CA GLY A 284 -11.24 -40.68 -17.31
C GLY A 284 -12.36 -41.73 -17.27
N LYS A 285 -12.36 -42.65 -16.29
CA LYS A 285 -13.33 -43.74 -16.20
C LYS A 285 -14.70 -43.28 -15.68
N THR A 286 -14.79 -42.11 -15.04
CA THR A 286 -16.06 -41.55 -14.54
C THR A 286 -16.33 -40.17 -15.15
N LEU A 287 -17.46 -40.01 -15.82
CA LEU A 287 -17.99 -38.71 -16.24
C LEU A 287 -18.95 -38.19 -15.17
N LYS A 288 -18.62 -37.03 -14.60
CA LYS A 288 -19.45 -36.31 -13.63
C LYS A 288 -20.05 -35.07 -14.28
N ILE A 289 -21.31 -34.78 -13.98
CA ILE A 289 -22.01 -33.57 -14.42
C ILE A 289 -22.70 -32.96 -13.19
N GLU A 290 -22.23 -31.80 -12.74
CA GLU A 290 -22.79 -31.11 -11.56
C GLU A 290 -24.03 -30.26 -11.91
N ASN A 291 -24.93 -30.09 -10.94
CA ASN A 291 -26.14 -29.27 -11.03
C ASN A 291 -26.98 -29.60 -12.29
N VAL A 292 -27.45 -30.84 -12.34
CA VAL A 292 -28.12 -31.44 -13.51
C VAL A 292 -29.39 -30.67 -13.90
N SER A 293 -29.53 -30.40 -15.18
CA SER A 293 -30.64 -29.67 -15.79
C SER A 293 -31.37 -30.52 -16.83
N TYR A 294 -32.59 -30.13 -17.21
CA TYR A 294 -33.34 -30.84 -18.25
C TYR A 294 -32.62 -30.90 -19.62
N ARG A 295 -31.64 -30.01 -19.88
CA ARG A 295 -30.77 -30.04 -21.07
C ARG A 295 -29.75 -31.18 -21.03
N ASP A 296 -29.47 -31.70 -19.84
CA ASP A 296 -28.54 -32.81 -19.63
C ASP A 296 -29.20 -34.18 -19.85
N ARG A 297 -30.54 -34.25 -19.96
CA ARG A 297 -31.29 -35.41 -20.47
C ARG A 297 -30.74 -35.91 -21.81
N GLY A 298 -30.84 -37.22 -22.07
CA GLY A 298 -30.48 -37.84 -23.35
C GLY A 298 -29.33 -38.84 -23.24
N ASN A 299 -28.79 -39.26 -24.39
CA ASN A 299 -27.85 -40.38 -24.44
C ASN A 299 -26.39 -39.93 -24.35
N TYR A 300 -25.60 -40.61 -23.52
CA TYR A 300 -24.15 -40.41 -23.38
C TYR A 300 -23.43 -41.71 -23.74
N ARG A 301 -22.29 -41.62 -24.43
CA ARG A 301 -21.48 -42.77 -24.83
C ARG A 301 -20.10 -42.68 -24.22
N CYS A 302 -19.66 -43.77 -23.60
CA CYS A 302 -18.24 -44.00 -23.34
C CYS A 302 -17.62 -44.85 -24.46
N THR A 303 -16.33 -44.63 -24.70
CA THR A 303 -15.52 -45.34 -25.70
C THR A 303 -14.19 -45.72 -25.07
N ALA A 304 -13.98 -47.00 -24.76
CA ALA A 304 -12.70 -47.51 -24.29
C ALA A 304 -11.84 -47.94 -25.49
N ASN A 305 -10.61 -47.46 -25.58
CA ASN A 305 -9.73 -47.67 -26.74
C ASN A 305 -8.29 -48.05 -26.33
N ASN A 306 -7.64 -48.88 -27.14
CA ASN A 306 -6.18 -49.07 -27.17
C ASN A 306 -5.75 -49.37 -28.63
N PHE A 307 -4.46 -49.60 -28.90
CA PHE A 307 -3.97 -49.78 -30.27
C PHE A 307 -4.51 -51.05 -30.99
N LEU A 308 -5.17 -51.97 -30.28
CA LEU A 308 -5.80 -53.18 -30.83
C LEU A 308 -7.30 -53.00 -31.16
N GLY A 309 -7.89 -51.85 -30.84
CA GLY A 309 -9.28 -51.52 -31.17
C GLY A 309 -10.02 -50.78 -30.06
N SER A 310 -11.33 -50.66 -30.21
CA SER A 310 -12.21 -49.96 -29.26
C SER A 310 -13.51 -50.70 -28.99
N THR A 311 -14.16 -50.33 -27.90
CA THR A 311 -15.49 -50.79 -27.46
C THR A 311 -16.28 -49.63 -26.86
N THR A 312 -17.60 -49.67 -26.93
CA THR A 312 -18.48 -48.56 -26.53
C THR A 312 -19.66 -49.04 -25.68
N HIS A 313 -20.21 -48.16 -24.85
CA HIS A 313 -21.49 -48.36 -24.16
C HIS A 313 -22.23 -47.05 -23.97
N ASP A 314 -23.57 -47.14 -24.00
CA ASP A 314 -24.47 -46.00 -24.02
C ASP A 314 -25.30 -45.92 -22.72
N PHE A 315 -25.52 -44.70 -22.23
CA PHE A 315 -26.32 -44.41 -21.04
C PHE A 315 -27.49 -43.50 -21.42
N HIS A 316 -28.72 -43.87 -21.05
CA HIS A 316 -29.90 -43.05 -21.26
C HIS A 316 -30.21 -42.26 -19.98
N VAL A 317 -29.92 -40.95 -19.99
CA VAL A 317 -30.12 -40.08 -18.82
C VAL A 317 -31.52 -39.47 -18.82
N ILE A 318 -32.28 -39.76 -17.77
CA ILE A 318 -33.59 -39.17 -17.46
C ILE A 318 -33.41 -38.20 -16.29
N VAL A 319 -33.98 -36.99 -16.42
CA VAL A 319 -33.92 -35.95 -15.39
C VAL A 319 -35.32 -35.74 -14.84
N GLU A 320 -35.54 -36.07 -13.58
CA GLU A 320 -36.83 -35.98 -12.88
C GLU A 320 -36.85 -34.78 -11.91
N GLU A 321 -38.05 -34.32 -11.51
CA GLU A 321 -38.22 -33.21 -10.57
C GLU A 321 -39.50 -33.31 -9.72
N PRO A 322 -39.47 -32.87 -8.45
CA PRO A 322 -40.66 -32.77 -7.60
C PRO A 322 -41.63 -31.70 -8.14
N PRO A 323 -42.91 -31.75 -7.73
CA PRO A 323 -43.90 -30.80 -8.23
C PRO A 323 -43.56 -29.36 -7.82
N HIS A 324 -43.83 -28.42 -8.72
CA HIS A 324 -43.74 -26.99 -8.46
C HIS A 324 -44.93 -26.22 -9.06
N TRP A 325 -45.29 -25.10 -8.42
CA TRP A 325 -46.43 -24.28 -8.84
C TRP A 325 -46.09 -23.40 -10.05
N THR A 326 -46.81 -23.57 -11.16
CA THR A 326 -46.84 -22.59 -12.26
C THR A 326 -47.94 -21.56 -12.05
N LYS A 327 -49.09 -21.97 -11.47
CA LYS A 327 -50.19 -21.07 -11.11
C LYS A 327 -50.89 -21.54 -9.84
N LYS A 328 -50.95 -20.66 -8.84
CA LYS A 328 -51.68 -20.91 -7.59
C LYS A 328 -53.12 -20.40 -7.69
N PRO A 329 -54.08 -21.06 -7.02
CA PRO A 329 -55.42 -20.51 -6.86
C PRO A 329 -55.37 -19.17 -6.11
N GLN A 330 -56.20 -18.23 -6.53
CA GLN A 330 -56.25 -16.87 -5.98
C GLN A 330 -57.46 -16.70 -5.07
N SER A 331 -57.25 -16.13 -3.88
CA SER A 331 -58.33 -15.66 -3.02
C SER A 331 -59.12 -14.53 -3.71
N GLY A 332 -60.42 -14.42 -3.44
CA GLY A 332 -61.25 -13.39 -4.04
C GLY A 332 -62.48 -13.03 -3.20
N VAL A 333 -62.92 -11.78 -3.33
CA VAL A 333 -64.12 -11.24 -2.70
C VAL A 333 -65.19 -11.07 -3.78
N TYR A 334 -66.39 -11.58 -3.51
CA TYR A 334 -67.47 -11.74 -4.49
C TYR A 334 -68.79 -11.12 -4.00
N SER A 335 -69.58 -10.53 -4.90
CA SER A 335 -70.94 -10.05 -4.57
C SER A 335 -71.96 -11.19 -4.56
N THR A 336 -73.07 -11.03 -3.82
CA THR A 336 -74.15 -12.02 -3.79
C THR A 336 -74.74 -12.25 -5.19
N GLY A 337 -74.88 -13.52 -5.58
CA GLY A 337 -75.37 -13.95 -6.89
C GLY A 337 -74.30 -14.01 -8.00
N SER A 338 -73.07 -13.59 -7.74
CA SER A 338 -71.96 -13.69 -8.71
C SER A 338 -71.50 -15.14 -8.94
N SER A 339 -70.62 -15.32 -9.92
CA SER A 339 -70.01 -16.61 -10.30
C SER A 339 -68.52 -16.41 -10.52
N GLY A 340 -67.71 -17.46 -10.38
CA GLY A 340 -66.25 -17.38 -10.51
C GLY A 340 -65.60 -18.74 -10.74
N ILE A 341 -64.27 -18.71 -10.94
CA ILE A 341 -63.45 -19.87 -11.27
C ILE A 341 -62.15 -19.81 -10.45
N LEU A 342 -61.74 -20.94 -9.88
CA LEU A 342 -60.43 -21.14 -9.28
C LEU A 342 -59.57 -22.03 -10.17
N LEU A 343 -58.36 -21.56 -10.50
CA LEU A 343 -57.39 -22.26 -11.33
C LEU A 343 -56.15 -22.64 -10.53
N CYS A 344 -55.63 -23.84 -10.78
CA CYS A 344 -54.45 -24.39 -10.13
C CYS A 344 -53.65 -25.23 -11.14
N GLU A 345 -52.39 -24.83 -11.39
CA GLU A 345 -51.52 -25.45 -12.38
C GLU A 345 -50.15 -25.73 -11.74
N ALA A 346 -49.64 -26.94 -11.93
CA ALA A 346 -48.37 -27.40 -11.38
C ALA A 346 -47.64 -28.29 -12.39
N GLU A 347 -46.32 -28.16 -12.46
CA GLU A 347 -45.44 -28.94 -13.32
C GLU A 347 -44.49 -29.81 -12.49
N GLY A 348 -44.00 -30.90 -13.09
CA GLY A 348 -43.09 -31.86 -12.46
C GLY A 348 -42.80 -33.02 -13.41
N GLU A 349 -41.76 -33.81 -13.15
CA GLU A 349 -41.40 -34.99 -13.94
C GLU A 349 -41.14 -36.16 -12.98
N PRO A 350 -41.99 -37.20 -12.91
CA PRO A 350 -43.24 -37.38 -13.66
C PRO A 350 -44.31 -36.31 -13.35
N GLU A 351 -45.25 -36.08 -14.28
CA GLU A 351 -46.30 -35.06 -14.13
C GLU A 351 -47.14 -35.26 -12.84
N PRO A 352 -47.44 -34.17 -12.09
CA PRO A 352 -48.14 -34.27 -10.83
C PRO A 352 -49.66 -34.37 -10.98
N THR A 353 -50.27 -35.26 -10.19
CA THR A 353 -51.73 -35.38 -10.08
C THR A 353 -52.29 -34.29 -9.17
N ILE A 354 -53.29 -33.55 -9.64
CA ILE A 354 -53.96 -32.48 -8.89
C ILE A 354 -55.27 -32.99 -8.27
N LYS A 355 -55.53 -32.58 -7.01
CA LYS A 355 -56.74 -32.86 -6.23
C LYS A 355 -57.18 -31.61 -5.47
N TRP A 356 -58.46 -31.53 -5.11
CA TRP A 356 -59.02 -30.40 -4.38
C TRP A 356 -59.71 -30.76 -3.07
N ARG A 357 -59.63 -29.84 -2.12
CA ARG A 357 -60.27 -29.89 -0.80
C ARG A 357 -60.96 -28.57 -0.51
N VAL A 358 -62.07 -28.62 0.21
CA VAL A 358 -62.75 -27.43 0.75
C VAL A 358 -62.91 -27.57 2.26
N ASN A 359 -62.46 -26.56 3.00
CA ASN A 359 -62.41 -26.55 4.47
C ASN A 359 -61.78 -27.84 5.05
N GLY A 360 -60.68 -28.30 4.44
CA GLY A 360 -59.94 -29.53 4.80
C GLY A 360 -60.55 -30.86 4.32
N SER A 361 -61.82 -30.88 3.92
CA SER A 361 -62.50 -32.09 3.41
C SER A 361 -62.29 -32.25 1.89
N PRO A 362 -62.18 -33.49 1.35
CA PRO A 362 -62.20 -33.71 -0.10
C PRO A 362 -63.44 -33.10 -0.76
N ILE A 363 -63.25 -32.46 -1.93
CA ILE A 363 -64.29 -31.66 -2.59
C ILE A 363 -65.60 -32.44 -2.84
N ASP A 364 -65.50 -33.71 -3.24
CA ASP A 364 -66.63 -34.63 -3.51
C ASP A 364 -67.61 -34.81 -2.33
N LYS A 365 -67.23 -34.37 -1.12
CA LYS A 365 -68.04 -34.49 0.11
C LYS A 365 -68.79 -33.22 0.47
N ASN A 366 -68.62 -32.12 -0.27
CA ASN A 366 -69.27 -30.83 0.01
C ASN A 366 -70.12 -30.35 -1.19
N PRO A 367 -71.46 -30.44 -1.13
CA PRO A 367 -72.33 -30.05 -2.24
C PRO A 367 -72.42 -28.53 -2.50
N PHE A 368 -71.69 -27.71 -1.74
CA PHE A 368 -71.59 -26.26 -1.93
C PHE A 368 -70.17 -25.80 -2.35
N ALA A 369 -69.30 -26.73 -2.73
CA ALA A 369 -67.90 -26.48 -3.11
C ALA A 369 -67.68 -26.15 -4.60
N GLY A 370 -68.74 -25.90 -5.37
CA GLY A 370 -68.65 -25.73 -6.82
C GLY A 370 -68.38 -27.03 -7.59
N ASP A 371 -68.37 -26.92 -8.91
CA ASP A 371 -68.18 -28.02 -9.85
C ASP A 371 -66.72 -28.06 -10.34
N VAL A 372 -66.08 -29.22 -10.21
CA VAL A 372 -64.73 -29.47 -10.74
C VAL A 372 -64.82 -29.64 -12.27
N VAL A 373 -64.36 -28.63 -13.01
CA VAL A 373 -64.39 -28.59 -14.49
C VAL A 373 -63.24 -29.41 -15.07
N SER A 374 -62.07 -29.34 -14.43
CA SER A 374 -60.89 -30.17 -14.72
C SER A 374 -60.09 -30.39 -13.42
N PRO A 375 -59.11 -31.29 -13.38
CA PRO A 375 -58.30 -31.49 -12.18
C PRO A 375 -57.65 -30.20 -11.63
N GLY A 376 -57.36 -29.22 -12.51
CA GLY A 376 -56.83 -27.90 -12.14
C GLY A 376 -57.87 -26.78 -12.03
N GLU A 377 -59.17 -27.05 -12.17
CA GLU A 377 -60.19 -26.00 -12.32
C GLU A 377 -61.49 -26.31 -11.57
N ILE A 378 -61.92 -25.38 -10.69
CA ILE A 378 -63.24 -25.38 -10.05
C ILE A 378 -64.02 -24.17 -10.55
N SER A 379 -65.29 -24.36 -10.90
CA SER A 379 -66.23 -23.26 -11.14
C SER A 379 -67.33 -23.22 -10.07
N PHE A 380 -67.79 -22.03 -9.71
CA PHE A 380 -68.92 -21.85 -8.79
C PHE A 380 -69.85 -20.74 -9.28
N THR A 381 -71.15 -20.91 -9.04
CA THR A 381 -72.20 -19.99 -9.54
C THR A 381 -73.19 -19.59 -8.45
N ASN A 382 -73.83 -18.45 -8.62
CA ASN A 382 -74.86 -17.90 -7.72
C ASN A 382 -74.42 -17.85 -6.24
N LEU A 383 -73.22 -17.33 -5.99
CA LEU A 383 -72.59 -17.28 -4.66
C LEU A 383 -73.49 -16.61 -3.61
N GLN A 384 -73.51 -17.18 -2.41
CA GLN A 384 -74.26 -16.68 -1.25
C GLN A 384 -73.29 -16.46 -0.07
N PRO A 385 -73.59 -15.57 0.90
CA PRO A 385 -72.73 -15.29 2.05
C PRO A 385 -72.24 -16.54 2.82
N ASN A 386 -73.06 -17.60 2.87
CA ASN A 386 -72.74 -18.88 3.51
C ASN A 386 -71.91 -19.84 2.65
N HIS A 387 -71.54 -19.47 1.43
CA HIS A 387 -70.59 -20.22 0.57
C HIS A 387 -69.13 -19.78 0.79
N THR A 388 -68.90 -18.85 1.73
CA THR A 388 -67.57 -18.40 2.16
C THR A 388 -66.73 -19.58 2.66
N ALA A 389 -65.59 -19.87 2.02
CA ALA A 389 -64.83 -21.11 2.26
C ALA A 389 -63.36 -21.05 1.80
N VAL A 390 -62.54 -21.94 2.38
CA VAL A 390 -61.16 -22.20 1.96
C VAL A 390 -61.12 -23.32 0.94
N TYR A 391 -60.54 -23.04 -0.20
CA TYR A 391 -60.20 -24.00 -1.23
C TYR A 391 -58.72 -24.32 -1.13
N GLN A 392 -58.36 -25.61 -1.14
CA GLN A 392 -56.98 -26.08 -1.15
C GLN A 392 -56.76 -27.00 -2.33
N CYS A 393 -55.73 -26.68 -3.12
CA CYS A 393 -55.21 -27.49 -4.20
C CYS A 393 -54.01 -28.32 -3.70
N GLU A 394 -54.00 -29.61 -4.05
CA GLU A 394 -52.98 -30.60 -3.68
C GLU A 394 -52.41 -31.21 -4.96
N ALA A 395 -51.14 -30.94 -5.27
CA ALA A 395 -50.45 -31.48 -6.45
C ALA A 395 -49.31 -32.42 -6.04
N SER A 396 -49.33 -33.66 -6.54
CA SER A 396 -48.45 -34.75 -6.07
C SER A 396 -47.88 -35.63 -7.19
N ASN A 397 -46.57 -35.89 -7.15
CA ASN A 397 -45.88 -36.95 -7.92
C ASN A 397 -45.08 -37.87 -6.97
N VAL A 398 -44.24 -38.77 -7.52
CA VAL A 398 -43.47 -39.74 -6.70
C VAL A 398 -42.37 -39.09 -5.83
N HIS A 399 -41.98 -37.85 -6.12
CA HIS A 399 -40.90 -37.12 -5.44
C HIS A 399 -41.40 -36.07 -4.44
N GLY A 400 -42.70 -35.80 -4.37
CA GLY A 400 -43.25 -34.85 -3.40
C GLY A 400 -44.73 -34.52 -3.58
N THR A 401 -45.23 -33.69 -2.66
CA THR A 401 -46.58 -33.11 -2.70
C THR A 401 -46.51 -31.67 -2.23
N ILE A 402 -47.16 -30.76 -2.96
CA ILE A 402 -47.23 -29.33 -2.65
C ILE A 402 -48.69 -28.90 -2.46
N LEU A 403 -48.90 -27.87 -1.64
CA LEU A 403 -50.21 -27.34 -1.28
C LEU A 403 -50.32 -25.85 -1.62
N ALA A 404 -51.52 -25.41 -2.01
CA ALA A 404 -51.84 -23.99 -2.19
C ALA A 404 -53.30 -23.71 -1.83
N ASN A 405 -53.55 -22.60 -1.14
CA ASN A 405 -54.86 -22.23 -0.60
C ASN A 405 -55.39 -20.95 -1.27
N ALA A 406 -56.72 -20.87 -1.44
CA ALA A 406 -57.45 -19.65 -1.77
C ALA A 406 -58.67 -19.50 -0.85
N ASN A 407 -58.96 -18.27 -0.41
CA ASN A 407 -60.15 -17.94 0.37
C ASN A 407 -61.17 -17.25 -0.53
N ILE A 408 -62.42 -17.74 -0.51
CA ILE A 408 -63.54 -17.14 -1.25
C ILE A 408 -64.46 -16.50 -0.21
N ASP A 409 -64.60 -15.17 -0.25
CA ASP A 409 -65.47 -14.39 0.63
C ASP A 409 -66.64 -13.79 -0.15
N VAL A 410 -67.86 -13.80 0.39
CA VAL A 410 -69.06 -13.33 -0.32
C VAL A 410 -69.78 -12.21 0.46
N VAL A 411 -69.76 -10.97 -0.06
CA VAL A 411 -70.18 -9.75 0.66
C VAL A 411 -70.91 -8.72 -0.22
N ASP A 412 -71.89 -8.01 0.37
CA ASP A 412 -72.63 -6.89 -0.22
C ASP A 412 -72.49 -5.65 0.69
N VAL A 413 -71.85 -4.57 0.22
CA VAL A 413 -71.52 -3.40 1.05
C VAL A 413 -71.67 -2.07 0.27
N ARG A 414 -72.32 -1.09 0.90
CA ARG A 414 -72.45 0.28 0.37
C ARG A 414 -71.09 0.99 0.34
N PRO A 415 -70.88 2.00 -0.53
CA PRO A 415 -69.59 2.67 -0.60
C PRO A 415 -69.25 3.34 0.73
N LEU A 416 -68.08 2.99 1.24
CA LEU A 416 -67.43 3.56 2.40
C LEU A 416 -66.06 4.05 1.93
N ILE A 417 -65.89 5.37 1.80
CA ILE A 417 -64.56 5.95 1.61
C ILE A 417 -63.77 5.78 2.92
N GLN A 418 -62.49 5.46 2.78
CA GLN A 418 -61.55 5.20 3.86
C GLN A 418 -60.51 6.33 4.02
N THR A 419 -60.34 7.17 3.00
CA THR A 419 -59.58 8.42 3.07
C THR A 419 -60.30 9.45 3.96
N GLU A 420 -59.54 10.25 4.72
CA GLU A 420 -60.08 11.31 5.58
C GLU A 420 -60.57 12.52 4.75
N ASP A 421 -61.49 13.31 5.32
CA ASP A 421 -62.09 14.48 4.67
C ASP A 421 -61.26 15.75 4.93
N GLU A 422 -61.19 16.63 3.93
CA GLU A 422 -60.33 17.82 3.85
C GLU A 422 -58.81 17.54 3.78
N GLU A 423 -58.39 16.28 3.49
CA GLU A 423 -56.98 15.85 3.46
C GLU A 423 -56.08 16.70 2.55
N HIS A 424 -54.85 16.99 3.02
CA HIS A 424 -53.96 17.98 2.41
C HIS A 424 -52.79 17.35 1.63
N TYR A 425 -52.86 17.47 0.31
CA TYR A 425 -51.82 17.06 -0.65
C TYR A 425 -50.95 18.24 -1.08
N ALA A 426 -49.68 17.97 -1.38
CA ALA A 426 -48.77 18.94 -2.00
C ALA A 426 -47.93 18.28 -3.10
N THR A 427 -47.58 19.04 -4.14
CA THR A 427 -46.57 18.65 -5.12
C THR A 427 -45.80 19.88 -5.62
N VAL A 428 -44.84 19.69 -6.54
CA VAL A 428 -44.12 20.79 -7.19
C VAL A 428 -44.50 20.94 -8.67
N VAL A 429 -44.37 22.15 -9.21
CA VAL A 429 -44.67 22.46 -10.62
C VAL A 429 -43.97 21.47 -11.57
N GLY A 430 -44.74 20.89 -12.49
CA GLY A 430 -44.27 19.93 -13.50
C GLY A 430 -44.34 18.46 -13.09
N TYR A 431 -44.45 18.14 -11.80
CA TYR A 431 -44.64 16.78 -11.29
C TYR A 431 -46.13 16.41 -11.31
N SER A 432 -46.44 15.13 -11.12
CA SER A 432 -47.83 14.65 -11.06
C SER A 432 -48.33 14.61 -9.61
N ALA A 433 -49.49 15.20 -9.35
CA ALA A 433 -50.18 15.06 -8.07
C ALA A 433 -51.03 13.78 -8.06
N PHE A 434 -51.18 13.19 -6.87
CA PHE A 434 -52.06 12.06 -6.60
C PHE A 434 -52.92 12.41 -5.38
N LEU A 435 -54.24 12.48 -5.56
CA LEU A 435 -55.21 12.73 -4.50
C LEU A 435 -55.96 11.43 -4.26
N HIS A 436 -55.84 10.85 -3.06
CA HIS A 436 -56.42 9.55 -2.78
C HIS A 436 -57.93 9.65 -2.52
N CYS A 437 -58.63 8.57 -2.82
CA CYS A 437 -60.04 8.36 -2.50
C CYS A 437 -60.26 6.85 -2.43
N GLU A 438 -59.58 6.21 -1.48
CA GLU A 438 -59.69 4.77 -1.28
C GLU A 438 -61.07 4.45 -0.70
N PHE A 439 -61.71 3.39 -1.18
CA PHE A 439 -63.04 3.01 -0.74
C PHE A 439 -63.21 1.48 -0.69
N PHE A 440 -64.19 1.05 0.10
CA PHE A 440 -64.74 -0.30 0.04
C PHE A 440 -66.20 -0.27 -0.42
N ALA A 441 -66.53 -1.07 -1.44
CA ALA A 441 -67.86 -1.15 -2.03
C ALA A 441 -68.07 -2.53 -2.72
N SER A 442 -69.28 -3.09 -2.62
CA SER A 442 -69.72 -4.28 -3.37
C SER A 442 -71.24 -4.23 -3.59
N PRO A 443 -71.78 -4.31 -4.82
CA PRO A 443 -71.07 -4.45 -6.10
C PRO A 443 -70.22 -3.24 -6.50
N ASP A 444 -69.52 -3.36 -7.63
CA ASP A 444 -68.60 -2.36 -8.18
C ASP A 444 -69.22 -0.94 -8.23
N PRO A 445 -68.50 0.10 -7.77
CA PRO A 445 -68.96 1.48 -7.86
C PRO A 445 -68.49 2.19 -9.14
N VAL A 446 -69.22 3.24 -9.50
CA VAL A 446 -68.73 4.32 -10.37
C VAL A 446 -68.03 5.36 -9.50
N VAL A 447 -66.84 5.80 -9.92
CA VAL A 447 -66.05 6.86 -9.28
C VAL A 447 -65.99 8.08 -10.18
N SER A 448 -66.03 9.28 -9.61
CA SER A 448 -65.86 10.54 -10.35
C SER A 448 -65.24 11.63 -9.47
N TRP A 449 -64.47 12.53 -10.08
CA TRP A 449 -63.80 13.65 -9.41
C TRP A 449 -64.19 14.99 -10.03
N GLN A 450 -64.18 16.04 -9.21
CA GLN A 450 -64.58 17.40 -9.57
C GLN A 450 -63.73 18.41 -8.77
N LYS A 451 -63.23 19.48 -9.42
CA LYS A 451 -62.66 20.63 -8.68
C LYS A 451 -63.80 21.44 -8.07
N VAL A 452 -63.70 21.84 -6.80
CA VAL A 452 -64.85 22.39 -6.04
C VAL A 452 -65.40 23.68 -6.68
N ASP A 453 -64.53 24.53 -7.22
CA ASP A 453 -64.91 25.76 -7.92
C ASP A 453 -65.47 25.55 -9.35
N GLU A 454 -65.41 24.32 -9.88
CA GLU A 454 -65.84 23.99 -11.24
C GLU A 454 -67.11 23.13 -11.23
N ALA A 455 -68.13 23.53 -12.00
CA ALA A 455 -69.44 22.85 -12.03
C ALA A 455 -69.48 21.56 -12.88
N LYS A 456 -68.34 20.89 -13.11
CA LYS A 456 -68.21 19.71 -13.96
C LYS A 456 -67.21 18.69 -13.40
N PRO A 457 -67.40 17.38 -13.69
CA PRO A 457 -66.34 16.40 -13.49
C PRO A 457 -65.06 16.73 -14.27
N LEU A 458 -63.92 16.28 -13.78
CA LEU A 458 -62.62 16.46 -14.42
C LEU A 458 -62.50 15.60 -15.69
N GLU A 459 -62.61 16.25 -16.85
CA GLU A 459 -62.47 15.62 -18.17
C GLU A 459 -61.22 16.13 -18.90
N GLY A 460 -60.33 15.23 -19.31
CA GLY A 460 -59.21 15.57 -20.20
C GLY A 460 -57.95 14.73 -19.99
N ARG A 461 -57.04 14.75 -20.96
CA ARG A 461 -55.83 13.88 -20.99
C ARG A 461 -54.80 14.12 -19.88
N ARG A 462 -54.96 15.16 -19.04
CA ARG A 462 -54.12 15.37 -17.85
C ARG A 462 -54.64 14.64 -16.62
N TYR A 463 -55.93 14.35 -16.57
CA TYR A 463 -56.60 13.72 -15.42
C TYR A 463 -56.76 12.23 -15.66
N HIS A 464 -56.43 11.41 -14.67
CA HIS A 464 -56.63 9.97 -14.72
C HIS A 464 -57.15 9.49 -13.36
N ILE A 465 -58.27 8.77 -13.36
CA ILE A 465 -58.84 8.18 -12.14
C ILE A 465 -58.48 6.70 -12.15
N HIS A 466 -57.77 6.25 -11.13
CA HIS A 466 -57.36 4.85 -10.95
C HIS A 466 -58.52 4.00 -10.46
N GLU A 467 -58.41 2.67 -10.60
CA GLU A 467 -59.45 1.71 -10.18
C GLU A 467 -59.75 1.79 -8.66
N ASN A 468 -58.75 2.14 -7.83
CA ASN A 468 -58.92 2.39 -6.40
C ASN A 468 -59.54 3.77 -6.06
N GLY A 469 -59.93 4.54 -7.07
CA GLY A 469 -60.50 5.88 -6.94
C GLY A 469 -59.51 7.04 -6.87
N THR A 470 -58.20 6.81 -6.79
CA THR A 470 -57.19 7.89 -6.72
C THR A 470 -57.21 8.75 -8.00
N LEU A 471 -57.25 10.08 -7.87
CA LEU A 471 -57.06 11.03 -8.96
C LEU A 471 -55.58 11.35 -9.16
N GLN A 472 -55.06 11.09 -10.35
CA GLN A 472 -53.76 11.53 -10.82
C GLN A 472 -53.91 12.76 -11.73
N ILE A 473 -53.20 13.85 -11.40
CA ILE A 473 -53.10 15.07 -12.22
C ILE A 473 -51.71 15.11 -12.83
N ASN A 474 -51.60 14.88 -14.13
CA ASN A 474 -50.31 14.80 -14.83
C ASN A 474 -49.76 16.17 -15.24
N LYS A 475 -48.49 16.42 -14.85
CA LYS A 475 -47.77 17.68 -15.06
C LYS A 475 -48.56 18.88 -14.54
N THR A 476 -48.51 19.04 -13.22
CA THR A 476 -49.19 20.12 -12.52
C THR A 476 -48.58 21.49 -12.83
N THR A 477 -49.44 22.50 -12.72
CA THR A 477 -49.17 23.92 -12.92
C THR A 477 -49.71 24.69 -11.71
N GLU A 478 -49.34 25.96 -11.53
CA GLU A 478 -49.82 26.78 -10.40
C GLU A 478 -51.36 26.87 -10.37
N ASP A 479 -52.02 26.85 -11.54
CA ASP A 479 -53.49 26.84 -11.70
C ASP A 479 -54.17 25.54 -11.21
N ASP A 480 -53.42 24.44 -11.06
CA ASP A 480 -53.97 23.17 -10.57
C ASP A 480 -54.19 23.16 -9.05
N ALA A 481 -53.69 24.15 -8.30
CA ALA A 481 -53.94 24.29 -6.87
C ALA A 481 -55.44 24.48 -6.54
N GLY A 482 -55.85 24.06 -5.33
CA GLY A 482 -57.22 24.22 -4.81
C GLY A 482 -57.87 22.90 -4.36
N SER A 483 -59.16 22.94 -4.05
CA SER A 483 -59.91 21.82 -3.48
C SER A 483 -60.61 20.96 -4.54
N TYR A 484 -60.66 19.65 -4.31
CA TYR A 484 -61.22 18.64 -5.20
C TYR A 484 -62.09 17.64 -4.42
N SER A 485 -63.26 17.28 -4.93
CA SER A 485 -64.13 16.27 -4.31
C SER A 485 -64.21 15.00 -5.15
N CYS A 486 -64.06 13.86 -4.48
CA CYS A 486 -64.28 12.52 -5.03
C CYS A 486 -65.68 12.03 -4.67
N TRP A 487 -66.34 11.33 -5.60
CA TRP A 487 -67.67 10.74 -5.44
C TRP A 487 -67.64 9.26 -5.83
N VAL A 488 -68.16 8.39 -4.96
CA VAL A 488 -68.21 6.92 -5.14
C VAL A 488 -69.65 6.45 -5.01
N GLU A 489 -70.16 5.73 -6.01
CA GLU A 489 -71.58 5.35 -6.12
C GLU A 489 -71.77 3.91 -6.63
N ASN A 490 -72.45 3.05 -5.87
CA ASN A 490 -72.89 1.72 -6.33
C ASN A 490 -74.39 1.52 -6.12
N ALA A 491 -74.92 0.35 -6.53
CA ALA A 491 -76.32 -0.01 -6.41
C ALA A 491 -76.89 -0.07 -4.96
N LYS A 492 -76.06 0.13 -3.93
CA LYS A 492 -76.43 0.21 -2.50
C LYS A 492 -76.34 1.63 -1.92
N GLY A 493 -75.77 2.61 -2.64
CA GLY A 493 -75.71 4.01 -2.21
C GLY A 493 -74.55 4.81 -2.81
N LYS A 494 -74.47 6.10 -2.42
CA LYS A 494 -73.43 7.06 -2.82
C LYS A 494 -72.78 7.71 -1.60
N THR A 495 -71.51 8.07 -1.71
CA THR A 495 -70.76 8.86 -0.71
C THR A 495 -69.70 9.74 -1.40
N ALA A 496 -69.12 10.69 -0.68
CA ALA A 496 -68.09 11.61 -1.18
C ALA A 496 -67.10 12.02 -0.09
N VAL A 497 -65.96 12.58 -0.51
CA VAL A 497 -64.89 13.16 0.32
C VAL A 497 -64.23 14.31 -0.45
N THR A 498 -63.61 15.27 0.24
CA THR A 498 -62.89 16.41 -0.34
C THR A 498 -61.42 16.40 0.07
N ALA A 499 -60.55 16.85 -0.83
CA ALA A 499 -59.11 16.91 -0.67
C ALA A 499 -58.58 18.26 -1.17
N ASN A 500 -57.49 18.76 -0.58
CA ASN A 500 -56.88 20.03 -0.88
C ASN A 500 -55.51 19.82 -1.56
N LEU A 501 -55.20 20.57 -2.64
CA LEU A 501 -53.92 20.48 -3.35
C LEU A 501 -53.13 21.80 -3.34
N ASP A 502 -51.94 21.74 -2.77
CA ASP A 502 -50.90 22.77 -2.82
C ASP A 502 -49.91 22.51 -3.98
N ILE A 503 -49.48 23.58 -4.66
CA ILE A 503 -48.42 23.54 -5.68
C ILE A 503 -47.23 24.40 -5.23
N ARG A 504 -46.03 23.83 -5.22
CA ARG A 504 -44.78 24.45 -4.71
C ARG A 504 -43.69 24.57 -5.77
N ASN A 505 -42.63 25.33 -5.48
CA ASN A 505 -41.51 25.51 -6.40
C ASN A 505 -40.64 24.24 -6.50
N ALA A 506 -40.32 23.82 -7.73
CA ALA A 506 -39.44 22.67 -7.97
C ALA A 506 -37.97 22.97 -7.63
N THR A 507 -37.30 21.97 -7.05
CA THR A 507 -35.89 21.95 -6.66
C THR A 507 -34.97 22.01 -7.87
N LYS A 508 -33.85 22.72 -7.75
CA LYS A 508 -32.87 22.94 -8.82
C LYS A 508 -31.45 22.81 -8.27
N LEU A 509 -30.60 22.08 -9.00
CA LEU A 509 -29.16 22.13 -8.79
C LEU A 509 -28.64 23.51 -9.26
N GLN A 510 -27.84 24.15 -8.41
CA GLN A 510 -27.22 25.47 -8.65
C GLN A 510 -25.75 25.31 -9.08
N VAL A 511 -25.06 24.32 -8.51
CA VAL A 511 -23.69 23.95 -8.87
C VAL A 511 -23.67 22.45 -9.18
N SER A 512 -23.36 22.13 -10.43
CA SER A 512 -23.15 20.75 -10.90
C SER A 512 -21.69 20.33 -10.74
N PRO A 513 -21.42 19.03 -10.51
CA PRO A 513 -20.05 18.52 -10.56
C PRO A 513 -19.43 18.69 -11.95
N LYS A 514 -18.13 19.00 -11.98
CA LYS A 514 -17.30 19.02 -13.20
C LYS A 514 -16.73 17.63 -13.45
N ASN A 515 -16.21 17.36 -14.66
CA ASN A 515 -15.51 16.12 -15.04
C ASN A 515 -13.99 16.24 -14.74
N PRO A 516 -13.45 15.70 -13.62
CA PRO A 516 -12.02 15.80 -13.33
C PRO A 516 -11.22 14.65 -13.95
N ARG A 517 -10.00 14.96 -14.39
CA ARG A 517 -8.92 13.99 -14.62
C ARG A 517 -7.98 14.06 -13.43
N VAL A 518 -7.83 12.97 -12.67
CA VAL A 518 -7.08 12.94 -11.39
C VAL A 518 -6.00 11.87 -11.44
N PRO A 519 -4.72 12.18 -11.13
CA PRO A 519 -3.70 11.15 -11.01
C PRO A 519 -3.97 10.20 -9.84
N LYS A 520 -3.56 8.94 -10.01
CA LYS A 520 -3.58 7.91 -8.96
C LYS A 520 -2.86 8.41 -7.70
N LEU A 521 -3.30 7.91 -6.54
CA LEU A 521 -2.85 8.29 -5.20
C LEU A 521 -3.10 9.77 -4.79
N HIS A 522 -3.68 10.62 -5.64
CA HIS A 522 -4.08 11.98 -5.26
C HIS A 522 -5.47 11.99 -4.63
N THR A 523 -5.95 13.18 -4.25
CA THR A 523 -7.32 13.41 -3.77
C THR A 523 -8.21 13.95 -4.89
N LEU A 524 -9.38 13.34 -5.05
CA LEU A 524 -10.50 13.81 -5.86
C LEU A 524 -11.48 14.59 -4.98
N GLU A 525 -11.90 15.77 -5.44
CA GLU A 525 -12.95 16.58 -4.80
C GLU A 525 -14.09 16.81 -5.80
N LEU A 526 -15.32 16.46 -5.42
CA LEU A 526 -16.55 16.75 -6.14
C LEU A 526 -17.48 17.59 -5.25
N HIS A 527 -18.08 18.62 -5.85
CA HIS A 527 -18.91 19.60 -5.16
C HIS A 527 -20.23 19.77 -5.90
N CYS A 528 -21.29 20.02 -5.13
CA CYS A 528 -22.67 20.09 -5.58
C CYS A 528 -23.42 21.13 -4.72
N GLU A 529 -24.36 21.88 -5.30
CA GLU A 529 -25.27 22.77 -4.54
C GLU A 529 -26.68 22.71 -5.11
N SER A 530 -27.70 22.86 -4.26
CA SER A 530 -29.11 22.88 -4.68
C SER A 530 -29.93 23.96 -3.98
N THR A 531 -31.05 24.33 -4.59
CA THR A 531 -32.03 25.29 -4.10
C THR A 531 -33.44 24.69 -4.24
N CYS A 532 -34.29 24.89 -3.23
CA CYS A 532 -35.67 24.39 -3.19
C CYS A 532 -36.62 25.42 -2.56
N ASP A 533 -37.93 25.15 -2.65
CA ASP A 533 -38.98 25.94 -1.99
C ASP A 533 -38.68 26.13 -0.49
N PRO A 534 -38.90 27.33 0.10
CA PRO A 534 -38.60 27.60 1.50
C PRO A 534 -39.20 26.60 2.49
N HIS A 535 -40.37 26.02 2.19
CA HIS A 535 -41.04 25.04 3.04
C HIS A 535 -40.42 23.64 2.95
N LEU A 536 -39.73 23.31 1.85
CA LEU A 536 -39.12 22.01 1.62
C LEU A 536 -37.69 21.91 2.17
N ARG A 537 -37.08 23.02 2.59
CA ARG A 537 -35.68 23.09 3.06
C ARG A 537 -35.34 22.11 4.19
N HIS A 538 -36.27 21.89 5.13
CA HIS A 538 -36.06 20.93 6.24
C HIS A 538 -36.08 19.45 5.80
N SER A 539 -36.56 19.18 4.58
CA SER A 539 -36.59 17.85 3.96
C SER A 539 -35.48 17.62 2.93
N LEU A 540 -34.73 18.67 2.57
CA LEU A 540 -33.70 18.62 1.53
C LEU A 540 -32.53 17.75 2.00
N LYS A 541 -32.23 16.71 1.22
CA LYS A 541 -31.09 15.82 1.36
C LYS A 541 -30.27 15.87 0.08
N LEU A 542 -28.95 15.87 0.25
CA LEU A 542 -27.99 15.69 -0.84
C LEU A 542 -27.30 14.34 -0.63
N SER A 543 -27.16 13.57 -1.70
CA SER A 543 -26.49 12.27 -1.68
C SER A 543 -25.72 12.03 -2.97
N TRP A 544 -24.72 11.16 -2.90
CA TRP A 544 -23.87 10.80 -4.03
C TRP A 544 -24.04 9.31 -4.39
N SER A 545 -23.90 9.02 -5.67
CA SER A 545 -23.78 7.65 -6.20
C SER A 545 -22.65 7.54 -7.22
N LYS A 546 -22.13 6.32 -7.40
CA LYS A 546 -21.09 5.97 -8.38
C LYS A 546 -21.60 4.81 -9.23
N ASN A 547 -21.59 4.97 -10.55
CA ASN A 547 -22.10 4.01 -11.53
C ASN A 547 -23.57 3.56 -11.30
N GLY A 548 -24.35 4.36 -10.55
CA GLY A 548 -25.73 4.06 -10.16
C GLY A 548 -25.90 3.54 -8.73
N GLU A 549 -24.83 3.09 -8.06
CA GLU A 549 -24.86 2.59 -6.69
C GLU A 549 -24.61 3.74 -5.69
N ALA A 550 -25.45 3.86 -4.67
CA ALA A 550 -25.32 4.91 -3.66
C ALA A 550 -24.12 4.64 -2.75
N PHE A 551 -23.41 5.69 -2.33
CA PHE A 551 -22.32 5.54 -1.35
C PHE A 551 -22.88 5.17 0.02
N GLU A 552 -22.54 3.98 0.53
CA GLU A 552 -22.80 3.61 1.91
C GLU A 552 -21.89 4.43 2.84
N ILE A 553 -22.50 5.31 3.62
CA ILE A 553 -21.84 6.39 4.40
C ILE A 553 -20.84 5.86 5.47
N ASN A 554 -20.82 4.56 5.74
CA ASN A 554 -19.97 3.92 6.75
C ASN A 554 -18.98 2.87 6.18
N ALA A 555 -18.85 2.72 4.84
CA ALA A 555 -18.29 1.51 4.22
C ALA A 555 -16.82 1.58 3.74
N THR A 556 -15.94 2.37 4.37
CA THR A 556 -14.48 2.18 4.28
C THR A 556 -13.82 2.38 5.65
N GLU A 557 -13.25 1.34 6.24
CA GLU A 557 -12.54 1.40 7.54
C GLU A 557 -11.35 2.38 7.51
N ASP A 558 -10.75 2.56 6.33
CA ASP A 558 -9.57 3.40 6.07
C ASP A 558 -9.89 4.91 5.99
N GLY A 559 -11.16 5.31 6.15
CA GLY A 559 -11.59 6.73 6.12
C GLY A 559 -11.36 7.44 4.77
N ARG A 560 -11.14 6.67 3.70
CA ARG A 560 -10.66 7.15 2.39
C ARG A 560 -11.67 8.03 1.65
N ILE A 561 -12.96 7.71 1.80
CA ILE A 561 -14.08 8.43 1.19
C ILE A 561 -14.81 9.22 2.29
N ILE A 562 -15.00 10.52 2.06
CA ILE A 562 -15.65 11.44 2.99
C ILE A 562 -16.76 12.18 2.25
N ILE A 563 -17.97 12.19 2.83
CA ILE A 563 -19.09 13.00 2.36
C ILE A 563 -19.45 14.00 3.45
N ASP A 564 -19.20 15.29 3.19
CA ASP A 564 -19.51 16.40 4.10
C ASP A 564 -20.57 17.31 3.47
N GLY A 565 -21.81 17.15 3.92
CA GLY A 565 -22.99 17.86 3.41
C GLY A 565 -23.27 17.59 1.94
N ALA A 566 -22.64 18.35 1.06
CA ALA A 566 -22.77 18.25 -0.40
C ALA A 566 -21.44 17.92 -1.11
N ASN A 567 -20.33 17.91 -0.38
CA ASN A 567 -19.00 17.64 -0.91
C ASN A 567 -18.69 16.14 -0.81
N LEU A 568 -18.14 15.57 -1.87
CA LEU A 568 -17.59 14.21 -1.90
C LEU A 568 -16.08 14.30 -2.13
N THR A 569 -15.33 13.79 -1.16
CA THR A 569 -13.87 13.74 -1.15
C THR A 569 -13.40 12.30 -1.18
N ILE A 570 -12.51 11.94 -2.10
CA ILE A 570 -11.91 10.62 -2.21
C ILE A 570 -10.39 10.79 -2.19
N SER A 571 -9.75 10.40 -1.10
CA SER A 571 -8.29 10.38 -0.99
C SER A 571 -7.70 9.11 -1.60
N ASN A 572 -6.39 9.12 -1.86
CA ASN A 572 -5.64 7.97 -2.40
C ASN A 572 -6.34 7.29 -3.58
N VAL A 573 -6.74 8.07 -4.59
CA VAL A 573 -7.52 7.61 -5.76
C VAL A 573 -6.89 6.38 -6.43
N THR A 574 -7.70 5.34 -6.66
CA THR A 574 -7.29 4.10 -7.35
C THR A 574 -7.90 4.02 -8.76
N SER A 575 -7.45 3.08 -9.59
CA SER A 575 -8.08 2.80 -10.89
C SER A 575 -9.54 2.36 -10.78
N GLU A 576 -9.95 1.82 -9.63
CA GLU A 576 -11.34 1.43 -9.36
C GLU A 576 -12.24 2.65 -9.10
N ASP A 577 -11.68 3.83 -8.81
CA ASP A 577 -12.43 5.09 -8.66
C ASP A 577 -12.85 5.72 -9.99
N GLN A 578 -12.41 5.18 -11.13
CA GLN A 578 -12.92 5.61 -12.42
C GLN A 578 -14.40 5.25 -12.57
N GLY A 579 -15.23 6.20 -13.04
CA GLY A 579 -16.66 5.97 -13.21
C GLY A 579 -17.49 7.23 -13.41
N ILE A 580 -18.80 7.03 -13.47
CA ILE A 580 -19.79 8.11 -13.50
C ILE A 580 -20.29 8.37 -12.09
N TYR A 581 -20.11 9.59 -11.60
CA TYR A 581 -20.55 10.03 -10.28
C TYR A 581 -21.79 10.90 -10.43
N SER A 582 -22.78 10.75 -9.55
CA SER A 582 -24.04 11.51 -9.61
C SER A 582 -24.30 12.20 -8.28
N CYS A 583 -24.70 13.47 -8.32
CA CYS A 583 -25.25 14.17 -7.16
C CYS A 583 -26.78 14.19 -7.27
N LEU A 584 -27.46 13.67 -6.25
CA LEU A 584 -28.92 13.67 -6.10
C LEU A 584 -29.31 14.69 -5.03
N ALA A 585 -30.12 15.68 -5.40
CA ALA A 585 -30.82 16.54 -4.47
C ALA A 585 -32.28 16.09 -4.37
N GLN A 586 -32.75 15.74 -3.16
CA GLN A 586 -34.09 15.21 -2.91
C GLN A 586 -34.78 15.96 -1.78
N THR A 587 -36.06 16.29 -1.95
CA THR A 587 -36.94 16.82 -0.89
C THR A 587 -38.02 15.80 -0.53
N ALA A 588 -38.98 16.18 0.33
CA ALA A 588 -40.18 15.40 0.59
C ALA A 588 -41.13 15.28 -0.62
N LEU A 589 -41.03 16.15 -1.63
CA LEU A 589 -41.96 16.21 -2.77
C LEU A 589 -41.31 15.94 -4.13
N ASP A 590 -39.99 16.15 -4.28
CA ASP A 590 -39.30 16.08 -5.56
C ASP A 590 -37.84 15.62 -5.46
N SER A 591 -37.23 15.37 -6.61
CA SER A 591 -35.81 15.04 -6.73
C SER A 591 -35.24 15.44 -8.08
N VAL A 592 -33.98 15.89 -8.07
CA VAL A 592 -33.21 16.28 -9.25
C VAL A 592 -31.78 15.75 -9.12
N THR A 593 -31.24 15.22 -10.22
CA THR A 593 -29.93 14.58 -10.27
C THR A 593 -29.11 15.19 -11.42
N ASP A 594 -27.80 15.35 -11.22
CA ASP A 594 -26.85 15.64 -12.30
C ASP A 594 -25.59 14.75 -12.16
N VAL A 595 -24.88 14.55 -13.27
CA VAL A 595 -23.84 13.51 -13.42
C VAL A 595 -22.52 14.06 -13.94
N THR A 596 -21.43 13.41 -13.55
CA THR A 596 -20.07 13.70 -14.00
C THR A 596 -19.31 12.42 -14.29
N GLN A 597 -18.31 12.49 -15.18
CA GLN A 597 -17.33 11.43 -15.40
C GLN A 597 -16.01 11.77 -14.72
N VAL A 598 -15.54 10.87 -13.86
CA VAL A 598 -14.21 10.89 -13.25
C VAL A 598 -13.29 9.99 -14.08
N THR A 599 -12.13 10.52 -14.47
CA THR A 599 -11.06 9.77 -15.16
C THR A 599 -9.82 9.71 -14.30
N VAL A 600 -9.23 8.52 -14.17
CA VAL A 600 -8.01 8.31 -13.38
C VAL A 600 -6.81 8.21 -14.30
N LEU A 601 -5.72 8.90 -13.96
CA LEU A 601 -4.46 8.90 -14.71
C LEU A 601 -3.41 8.09 -13.94
N ASP A 602 -2.62 7.27 -14.63
CA ASP A 602 -1.45 6.56 -14.05
C ASP A 602 -0.18 6.83 -14.86
N VAL A 603 0.96 6.32 -14.42
CA VAL A 603 2.18 6.26 -15.25
C VAL A 603 1.99 5.26 -16.40
N PRO A 604 2.71 5.39 -17.54
CA PRO A 604 2.53 4.48 -18.67
C PRO A 604 3.06 3.07 -18.35
N ASP A 605 2.62 2.08 -19.11
CA ASP A 605 3.22 0.75 -19.08
C ASP A 605 4.64 0.74 -19.70
N PRO A 606 5.50 -0.22 -19.31
CA PRO A 606 6.84 -0.35 -19.88
C PRO A 606 6.79 -0.59 -21.40
N PRO A 607 7.66 0.06 -22.19
CA PRO A 607 7.81 -0.25 -23.62
C PRO A 607 8.16 -1.73 -23.86
N GLU A 608 7.58 -2.33 -24.90
CA GLU A 608 7.75 -3.75 -25.23
C GLU A 608 8.51 -3.97 -26.54
N ASN A 609 8.81 -5.23 -26.86
CA ASN A 609 9.33 -5.70 -28.15
C ASN A 609 10.57 -4.95 -28.68
N LEU A 610 11.51 -4.64 -27.78
CA LEU A 610 12.79 -3.99 -28.09
C LEU A 610 13.61 -4.82 -29.10
N HIS A 611 13.89 -4.22 -30.26
CA HIS A 611 14.64 -4.84 -31.35
C HIS A 611 15.81 -3.96 -31.81
N LEU A 612 16.95 -4.60 -32.13
CA LEU A 612 18.20 -3.94 -32.56
C LEU A 612 18.54 -4.26 -34.02
N SER A 613 18.36 -3.26 -34.88
CA SER A 613 18.57 -3.30 -36.33
C SER A 613 19.66 -2.29 -36.77
N GLU A 614 20.04 -2.28 -38.06
CA GLU A 614 21.06 -1.37 -38.62
C GLU A 614 22.38 -1.29 -37.80
N ARG A 615 22.84 -2.44 -37.27
CA ARG A 615 24.04 -2.56 -36.43
C ARG A 615 25.30 -2.20 -37.25
N GLN A 616 26.01 -1.15 -36.84
CA GLN A 616 27.25 -0.65 -37.45
C GLN A 616 28.37 -0.53 -36.40
N ASN A 617 29.59 -0.20 -36.83
CA ASN A 617 30.78 -0.16 -35.96
C ASN A 617 30.67 0.82 -34.76
N ARG A 618 29.85 1.87 -34.87
CA ARG A 618 29.66 2.91 -33.83
C ARG A 618 28.20 3.36 -33.69
N SER A 619 27.22 2.60 -34.19
CA SER A 619 25.80 2.95 -34.10
C SER A 619 24.86 1.75 -34.26
N VAL A 620 23.65 1.85 -33.72
CA VAL A 620 22.57 0.86 -33.88
C VAL A 620 21.20 1.53 -33.90
N ARG A 621 20.25 1.03 -34.68
CA ARG A 621 18.84 1.41 -34.57
C ARG A 621 18.17 0.56 -33.49
N LEU A 622 17.65 1.22 -32.47
CA LEU A 622 16.71 0.63 -31.53
C LEU A 622 15.27 0.94 -31.99
N THR A 623 14.38 -0.04 -31.87
CA THR A 623 12.94 0.06 -32.11
C THR A 623 12.19 -0.63 -30.97
N TRP A 624 11.04 -0.09 -30.55
CA TRP A 624 10.16 -0.69 -29.52
C TRP A 624 8.69 -0.47 -29.89
N GLU A 625 7.81 -1.06 -29.10
CA GLU A 625 6.37 -0.81 -29.11
C GLU A 625 5.96 -0.04 -27.84
N ALA A 626 4.93 0.78 -27.94
CA ALA A 626 4.44 1.59 -26.82
C ALA A 626 3.52 0.76 -25.92
N GLY A 627 3.73 0.84 -24.60
CA GLY A 627 2.74 0.39 -23.62
C GLY A 627 1.51 1.32 -23.56
N ASP A 628 0.51 0.95 -22.76
CA ASP A 628 -0.66 1.80 -22.49
C ASP A 628 -0.23 3.13 -21.84
N ASP A 629 -0.95 4.21 -22.15
CA ASP A 629 -0.70 5.56 -21.62
C ASP A 629 -1.50 5.86 -20.33
N HIS A 630 -2.39 4.93 -19.93
CA HIS A 630 -3.24 5.02 -18.74
C HIS A 630 -4.00 6.34 -18.62
N ASN A 631 -4.63 6.73 -19.74
CA ASN A 631 -5.38 7.97 -19.97
C ASN A 631 -4.52 9.25 -20.00
N SER A 632 -3.18 9.15 -20.06
CA SER A 632 -2.29 10.29 -20.19
C SER A 632 -1.14 10.05 -21.15
N HIS A 633 -1.22 10.72 -22.30
CA HIS A 633 -0.28 10.64 -23.41
C HIS A 633 1.20 10.60 -23.03
N ILE A 634 1.93 9.63 -23.60
CA ILE A 634 3.39 9.55 -23.48
C ILE A 634 4.01 10.79 -24.15
N SER A 635 4.78 11.53 -23.36
CA SER A 635 5.46 12.76 -23.75
C SER A 635 6.87 12.50 -24.31
N GLU A 636 7.61 11.58 -23.69
CA GLU A 636 8.94 11.16 -24.11
C GLU A 636 9.25 9.72 -23.67
N TYR A 637 10.26 9.12 -24.30
CA TYR A 637 10.91 7.88 -23.89
C TYR A 637 12.35 8.19 -23.47
N ILE A 638 12.79 7.65 -22.34
CA ILE A 638 14.18 7.66 -21.89
C ILE A 638 14.82 6.33 -22.30
N VAL A 639 15.91 6.39 -23.07
CA VAL A 639 16.69 5.21 -23.45
C VAL A 639 17.90 5.11 -22.53
N GLU A 640 17.99 4.02 -21.78
CA GLU A 640 19.15 3.69 -20.93
C GLU A 640 19.97 2.55 -21.54
N PHE A 641 21.24 2.48 -21.19
CA PHE A 641 22.14 1.42 -21.62
C PHE A 641 22.91 0.81 -20.45
N GLU A 642 23.27 -0.46 -20.60
CA GLU A 642 24.25 -1.17 -19.79
C GLU A 642 25.46 -1.48 -20.69
N GLY A 643 26.65 -1.04 -20.29
CA GLY A 643 27.87 -1.19 -21.11
C GLY A 643 29.15 -1.57 -20.34
N ASN A 644 29.10 -1.61 -19.00
CA ASN A 644 30.28 -1.92 -18.18
C ASN A 644 30.30 -3.39 -17.74
N LYS A 645 31.30 -4.15 -18.17
CA LYS A 645 31.50 -5.55 -17.75
C LYS A 645 31.92 -5.70 -16.27
N GLU A 646 32.36 -4.62 -15.63
CA GLU A 646 32.85 -4.61 -14.24
C GLU A 646 31.76 -4.22 -13.22
N GLU A 647 30.68 -3.56 -13.66
CA GLU A 647 29.53 -3.16 -12.82
C GLU A 647 28.20 -3.59 -13.48
N PRO A 648 27.95 -4.91 -13.65
CA PRO A 648 26.71 -5.39 -14.24
C PRO A 648 25.47 -5.02 -13.39
N GLY A 649 24.36 -4.74 -14.06
CA GLY A 649 23.14 -4.18 -13.49
C GLY A 649 23.12 -2.65 -13.36
N ARG A 650 24.21 -1.95 -13.71
CA ARG A 650 24.27 -0.48 -13.73
C ARG A 650 23.83 0.06 -15.10
N TRP A 651 22.68 0.73 -15.10
CA TRP A 651 22.10 1.40 -16.26
C TRP A 651 22.40 2.90 -16.23
N GLU A 652 22.75 3.48 -17.38
CA GLU A 652 23.01 4.91 -17.54
C GLU A 652 22.15 5.50 -18.68
N GLU A 653 21.65 6.73 -18.53
CA GLU A 653 20.81 7.40 -19.53
C GLU A 653 21.64 7.77 -20.78
N LEU A 654 21.23 7.26 -21.95
CA LEU A 654 21.91 7.47 -23.23
C LEU A 654 21.31 8.65 -24.01
N THR A 655 19.98 8.71 -24.09
CA THR A 655 19.25 9.74 -24.84
C THR A 655 17.76 9.77 -24.47
N ARG A 656 17.05 10.79 -24.97
CA ARG A 656 15.59 10.93 -24.87
C ARG A 656 14.98 11.08 -26.26
N VAL A 657 13.79 10.54 -26.44
CA VAL A 657 13.08 10.40 -27.73
C VAL A 657 11.65 10.89 -27.54
N GLN A 658 11.03 11.56 -28.51
CA GLN A 658 9.67 12.08 -28.33
C GLN A 658 8.65 10.94 -28.23
N GLY A 659 7.59 11.09 -27.43
CA GLY A 659 6.60 10.03 -27.17
C GLY A 659 5.81 9.54 -28.39
N LYS A 660 5.96 10.19 -29.55
CA LYS A 660 5.40 9.76 -30.84
C LYS A 660 6.37 8.93 -31.70
N GLU A 661 7.63 8.80 -31.27
CA GLU A 661 8.70 8.12 -31.99
C GLU A 661 9.12 6.86 -31.21
N THR A 662 8.87 5.68 -31.75
CA THR A 662 9.28 4.41 -31.15
C THR A 662 10.55 3.81 -31.78
N THR A 663 11.38 4.67 -32.39
CA THR A 663 12.67 4.29 -32.97
C THR A 663 13.71 5.41 -32.82
N VAL A 664 14.96 5.03 -32.59
CA VAL A 664 16.09 5.97 -32.54
C VAL A 664 17.37 5.32 -33.06
N MET A 665 18.24 6.13 -33.67
CA MET A 665 19.61 5.73 -34.02
C MET A 665 20.55 6.12 -32.88
N LEU A 666 21.07 5.12 -32.16
CA LEU A 666 21.96 5.30 -31.03
C LEU A 666 23.42 5.39 -31.51
N SER A 667 24.20 6.31 -30.91
CA SER A 667 25.63 6.45 -31.15
C SER A 667 26.42 5.77 -30.04
N LEU A 668 27.43 4.97 -30.40
CA LEU A 668 28.08 4.00 -29.49
C LEU A 668 29.61 4.19 -29.42
N ALA A 669 30.17 3.85 -28.25
CA ALA A 669 31.61 3.75 -28.06
C ALA A 669 32.16 2.44 -28.69
N PRO A 670 33.38 2.44 -29.25
CA PRO A 670 34.10 1.24 -29.70
C PRO A 670 34.46 0.30 -28.55
N TYR A 671 34.59 -1.00 -28.83
CA TYR A 671 34.99 -2.05 -27.88
C TYR A 671 34.09 -2.22 -26.64
N VAL A 672 32.81 -1.83 -26.74
CA VAL A 672 31.82 -1.95 -25.66
C VAL A 672 30.75 -2.98 -26.02
N ARG A 673 30.28 -3.73 -25.00
CA ARG A 673 29.17 -4.69 -25.10
C ARG A 673 27.93 -4.04 -24.49
N TYR A 674 27.02 -3.59 -25.33
CA TYR A 674 25.79 -2.91 -24.94
C TYR A 674 24.60 -3.87 -24.77
N GLN A 675 23.77 -3.59 -23.77
CA GLN A 675 22.31 -3.82 -23.80
C GLN A 675 21.59 -2.48 -23.62
N PHE A 676 20.34 -2.38 -24.06
CA PHE A 676 19.51 -1.17 -23.95
C PHE A 676 18.16 -1.48 -23.31
N ARG A 677 17.58 -0.51 -22.61
CA ARG A 677 16.19 -0.56 -22.13
C ARG A 677 15.53 0.80 -22.29
N VAL A 678 14.21 0.84 -22.35
CA VAL A 678 13.44 2.07 -22.57
C VAL A 678 12.43 2.27 -21.42
N ILE A 679 12.24 3.51 -21.00
CA ILE A 679 11.27 3.94 -19.98
C ILE A 679 10.36 4.98 -20.64
N ALA A 680 9.04 4.81 -20.56
CA ALA A 680 8.06 5.78 -21.03
C ALA A 680 7.79 6.86 -19.96
N VAL A 681 7.41 8.07 -20.39
CA VAL A 681 7.14 9.21 -19.49
C VAL A 681 5.91 9.99 -19.93
N ASN A 682 4.91 10.16 -19.06
CA ASN A 682 3.73 11.01 -19.28
C ASN A 682 3.62 12.14 -18.24
N GLU A 683 2.45 12.79 -18.14
CA GLU A 683 2.24 13.90 -17.19
C GLU A 683 2.17 13.46 -15.72
N VAL A 684 1.99 12.15 -15.47
CA VAL A 684 1.94 11.55 -14.12
C VAL A 684 3.35 11.13 -13.67
N GLY A 685 4.16 10.54 -14.57
CA GLY A 685 5.51 10.10 -14.23
C GLY A 685 6.15 9.14 -15.22
N ARG A 686 7.10 8.34 -14.73
CA ARG A 686 7.87 7.36 -15.50
C ARG A 686 7.28 5.95 -15.34
N SER A 687 7.26 5.17 -16.41
CA SER A 687 6.98 3.73 -16.38
C SER A 687 8.05 2.97 -15.59
N GLN A 688 7.82 1.67 -15.33
CA GLN A 688 8.96 0.77 -15.07
C GLN A 688 9.79 0.61 -16.36
N PRO A 689 11.09 0.28 -16.27
CA PRO A 689 11.91 0.03 -17.46
C PRO A 689 11.46 -1.21 -18.22
N SER A 690 11.60 -1.18 -19.54
CA SER A 690 11.41 -2.35 -20.40
C SER A 690 12.34 -3.51 -20.02
N GLN A 691 12.03 -4.71 -20.53
CA GLN A 691 13.02 -5.78 -20.58
C GLN A 691 14.26 -5.32 -21.38
N PRO A 692 15.48 -5.73 -21.00
CA PRO A 692 16.69 -5.44 -21.76
C PRO A 692 16.66 -6.02 -23.17
N SER A 693 17.19 -5.27 -24.13
CA SER A 693 17.41 -5.72 -25.51
C SER A 693 18.40 -6.88 -25.60
N ASP A 694 18.45 -7.50 -26.78
CA ASP A 694 19.62 -8.23 -27.24
C ASP A 694 20.93 -7.47 -26.98
N HIS A 695 22.02 -8.24 -26.84
CA HIS A 695 23.35 -7.68 -26.78
C HIS A 695 23.84 -7.17 -28.15
N HIS A 696 24.65 -6.11 -28.14
CA HIS A 696 25.43 -5.64 -29.28
C HIS A 696 26.85 -5.26 -28.88
N GLU A 697 27.84 -5.92 -29.48
CA GLU A 697 29.26 -5.59 -29.29
C GLU A 697 29.75 -4.71 -30.45
N THR A 698 30.48 -3.64 -30.13
CA THR A 698 31.15 -2.77 -31.10
C THR A 698 32.61 -3.20 -31.30
N PRO A 699 33.17 -3.14 -32.53
CA PRO A 699 34.58 -3.43 -32.77
C PRO A 699 35.50 -2.37 -32.10
N PRO A 700 36.78 -2.69 -31.86
CA PRO A 700 37.74 -1.72 -31.35
C PRO A 700 38.13 -0.65 -32.38
N ALA A 701 38.57 0.50 -31.88
CA ALA A 701 39.14 1.63 -32.63
C ALA A 701 40.30 2.25 -31.84
N ALA A 702 41.06 3.19 -32.42
CA ALA A 702 42.01 4.00 -31.66
C ALA A 702 41.28 4.94 -30.66
N PRO A 703 41.92 5.44 -29.58
CA PRO A 703 41.27 6.31 -28.60
C PRO A 703 40.88 7.68 -29.18
N ASP A 704 39.63 8.14 -29.07
CA ASP A 704 39.24 9.47 -29.60
C ASP A 704 39.71 10.64 -28.70
N LYS A 705 40.32 10.36 -27.54
CA LYS A 705 40.70 11.33 -26.51
C LYS A 705 42.09 11.07 -25.95
N ASN A 706 42.68 12.10 -25.35
CA ASN A 706 43.89 12.01 -24.53
C ASN A 706 43.57 12.29 -23.05
N PRO A 707 44.43 11.86 -22.10
CA PRO A 707 44.24 12.12 -20.68
C PRO A 707 44.07 13.58 -20.31
N GLN A 708 43.27 13.81 -19.27
CA GLN A 708 43.13 15.12 -18.62
C GLN A 708 43.81 15.12 -17.24
N ASN A 709 43.78 16.26 -16.57
CA ASN A 709 44.35 16.45 -15.22
C ASN A 709 45.83 16.05 -15.09
N ILE A 710 46.61 16.30 -16.14
CA ILE A 710 48.08 16.17 -16.18
C ILE A 710 48.69 17.18 -15.18
N ARG A 711 49.46 16.68 -14.22
CA ARG A 711 49.97 17.44 -13.06
C ARG A 711 51.28 16.85 -12.52
N VAL A 712 52.00 17.64 -11.71
CA VAL A 712 53.18 17.16 -10.96
C VAL A 712 52.76 16.62 -9.60
N GLN A 713 53.18 15.39 -9.28
CA GLN A 713 53.13 14.82 -7.94
C GLN A 713 54.41 15.17 -7.15
N ALA A 714 54.31 15.23 -5.82
CA ALA A 714 55.36 15.07 -4.81
C ALA A 714 56.84 14.90 -5.27
N SER A 715 57.46 15.92 -5.88
CA SER A 715 58.79 15.80 -6.49
C SER A 715 59.93 16.35 -5.62
N GLN A 716 61.10 15.75 -5.75
CA GLN A 716 62.39 16.20 -5.20
C GLN A 716 62.99 17.35 -6.03
N PRO A 717 63.98 18.10 -5.51
CA PRO A 717 64.81 18.96 -6.35
C PRO A 717 65.34 18.20 -7.56
N LYS A 718 65.33 18.81 -8.75
CA LYS A 718 65.80 18.19 -10.00
C LYS A 718 65.01 16.95 -10.45
N GLU A 719 63.80 16.76 -9.97
CA GLU A 719 62.88 15.69 -10.35
C GLU A 719 61.52 16.26 -10.77
N MET A 720 60.82 15.60 -11.69
CA MET A 720 59.44 15.89 -12.05
C MET A 720 58.65 14.57 -12.21
N ILE A 721 57.78 14.28 -11.25
CA ILE A 721 56.87 13.13 -11.31
C ILE A 721 55.58 13.58 -11.98
N ILE A 722 55.47 13.33 -13.29
CA ILE A 722 54.28 13.60 -14.11
C ILE A 722 53.21 12.57 -13.74
N LYS A 723 51.96 13.00 -13.59
CA LYS A 723 50.79 12.16 -13.30
C LYS A 723 49.56 12.68 -14.02
N TRP A 724 48.74 11.79 -14.57
CA TRP A 724 47.47 12.14 -15.21
C TRP A 724 46.32 11.31 -14.62
N GLU A 725 45.11 11.53 -15.12
CA GLU A 725 43.94 10.69 -14.85
C GLU A 725 43.77 9.66 -15.98
N PRO A 726 43.52 8.37 -15.68
CA PRO A 726 43.29 7.35 -16.70
C PRO A 726 42.07 7.67 -17.56
N LEU A 727 42.10 7.26 -18.84
CA LEU A 727 40.87 7.19 -19.64
C LEU A 727 39.96 6.09 -19.08
N LYS A 728 38.66 6.38 -18.95
CA LYS A 728 37.66 5.39 -18.51
C LYS A 728 37.57 4.23 -19.51
N SER A 729 37.12 3.06 -19.08
CA SER A 729 37.04 1.84 -19.90
C SER A 729 36.39 2.07 -21.29
N MET A 730 35.26 2.77 -21.36
CA MET A 730 34.58 3.10 -22.63
C MET A 730 35.28 4.19 -23.49
N GLU A 731 36.31 4.86 -22.98
CA GLU A 731 37.09 5.89 -23.69
C GLU A 731 38.42 5.35 -24.21
N GLN A 732 38.80 4.12 -23.82
CA GLN A 732 40.02 3.47 -24.30
C GLN A 732 39.87 2.92 -25.72
N ASN A 733 38.63 2.73 -26.18
CA ASN A 733 38.21 2.25 -27.50
C ASN A 733 38.75 0.88 -27.96
N GLY A 734 39.60 0.24 -27.17
CA GLY A 734 40.25 -1.04 -27.51
C GLY A 734 41.23 -1.47 -26.41
N PRO A 735 41.63 -2.76 -26.40
CA PRO A 735 42.55 -3.31 -25.42
C PRO A 735 44.00 -2.78 -25.58
N GLY A 736 44.76 -2.89 -24.49
CA GLY A 736 46.18 -2.52 -24.47
C GLY A 736 46.41 -1.01 -24.50
N LEU A 737 45.74 -0.27 -23.62
CA LEU A 737 45.96 1.17 -23.48
C LEU A 737 47.31 1.47 -22.82
N GLU A 738 48.11 2.26 -23.52
CA GLU A 738 49.38 2.84 -23.08
C GLU A 738 49.33 4.37 -23.26
N TYR A 739 50.29 5.08 -22.65
CA TYR A 739 50.42 6.52 -22.79
C TYR A 739 51.83 6.89 -23.20
N ARG A 740 51.96 7.60 -24.32
CA ARG A 740 53.19 8.27 -24.68
C ARG A 740 53.24 9.62 -23.99
N VAL A 741 54.23 9.81 -23.13
CA VAL A 741 54.53 11.08 -22.47
C VAL A 741 55.69 11.71 -23.21
N THR A 742 55.58 12.98 -23.58
CA THR A 742 56.68 13.76 -24.15
C THR A 742 56.93 15.00 -23.28
N TRP A 743 58.20 15.42 -23.17
CA TRP A 743 58.57 16.60 -22.39
C TRP A 743 59.80 17.31 -22.97
N LYS A 744 59.92 18.61 -22.66
CA LYS A 744 61.15 19.40 -22.85
C LYS A 744 61.17 20.64 -21.96
N PRO A 745 62.35 21.25 -21.69
CA PRO A 745 62.41 22.53 -20.98
C PRO A 745 61.61 23.59 -21.72
N GLN A 746 60.83 24.41 -21.00
CA GLN A 746 59.87 25.30 -21.62
C GLN A 746 60.52 26.28 -22.60
N GLY A 747 59.98 26.34 -23.83
CA GLY A 747 60.45 27.24 -24.88
C GLY A 747 61.87 26.97 -25.39
N ALA A 748 62.52 25.87 -24.99
CA ALA A 748 63.83 25.49 -25.50
C ALA A 748 63.74 24.98 -26.96
N PRO A 749 64.67 25.38 -27.85
CA PRO A 749 64.74 24.92 -29.24
C PRO A 749 65.43 23.55 -29.30
N VAL A 750 64.90 22.59 -28.54
CA VAL A 750 65.34 21.19 -28.50
C VAL A 750 64.19 20.28 -28.94
N GLU A 751 64.56 19.09 -29.41
CA GLU A 751 63.61 18.01 -29.64
C GLU A 751 62.92 17.60 -28.32
N TRP A 752 61.76 16.98 -28.43
CA TRP A 752 61.06 16.41 -27.29
C TRP A 752 61.73 15.09 -26.87
N GLU A 753 61.94 14.91 -25.57
CA GLU A 753 62.21 13.60 -24.99
C GLU A 753 60.87 12.85 -24.87
N GLU A 754 60.82 11.55 -25.19
CA GLU A 754 59.59 10.73 -25.13
C GLU A 754 59.81 9.39 -24.42
N GLU A 755 58.78 8.92 -23.70
CA GLU A 755 58.69 7.57 -23.11
C GLU A 755 57.24 7.07 -23.18
N THR A 756 57.04 5.78 -23.44
CA THR A 756 55.69 5.18 -23.47
C THR A 756 55.52 4.26 -22.26
N VAL A 757 54.45 4.47 -21.49
CA VAL A 757 54.19 3.78 -20.22
C VAL A 757 52.72 3.36 -20.07
N THR A 758 52.50 2.19 -19.48
CA THR A 758 51.19 1.71 -19.03
C THR A 758 50.74 2.32 -17.70
N ASN A 759 51.69 2.73 -16.87
CA ASN A 759 51.42 3.38 -15.59
C ASN A 759 51.00 4.84 -15.78
N HIS A 760 50.00 5.29 -15.04
CA HIS A 760 49.46 6.68 -15.06
C HIS A 760 50.39 7.74 -14.44
N THR A 761 51.69 7.45 -14.39
CA THR A 761 52.76 8.27 -13.80
C THR A 761 54.09 8.02 -14.50
N LEU A 762 54.83 9.08 -14.81
CA LEU A 762 56.22 9.02 -15.27
C LEU A 762 57.14 9.84 -14.36
N ARG A 763 58.38 9.37 -14.16
CA ARG A 763 59.40 10.03 -13.32
C ARG A 763 60.55 10.57 -14.18
N VAL A 764 60.54 11.86 -14.44
CA VAL A 764 61.57 12.55 -15.23
C VAL A 764 62.64 13.16 -14.31
N MET A 765 63.90 12.99 -14.64
CA MET A 765 65.02 13.69 -14.00
C MET A 765 65.37 14.95 -14.81
N THR A 766 65.66 16.06 -14.13
CA THR A 766 65.82 17.39 -14.76
C THR A 766 67.13 18.06 -14.30
N PRO A 767 67.84 18.81 -15.16
CA PRO A 767 69.10 19.47 -14.77
C PRO A 767 68.93 20.57 -13.69
N THR A 768 67.76 21.19 -13.64
CA THR A 768 67.47 22.44 -12.91
C THR A 768 66.30 22.30 -11.93
N VAL A 769 66.44 22.94 -10.77
CA VAL A 769 65.42 23.00 -9.70
C VAL A 769 64.35 24.03 -10.07
N TYR A 770 63.07 23.71 -9.79
CA TYR A 770 61.91 24.57 -10.04
C TYR A 770 61.87 25.25 -11.42
N ALA A 771 62.25 24.51 -12.45
CA ALA A 771 62.24 24.97 -13.84
C ALA A 771 60.98 24.51 -14.56
N PRO A 772 60.39 25.34 -15.45
CA PRO A 772 59.23 24.95 -16.25
C PRO A 772 59.60 24.03 -17.42
N TYR A 773 58.72 23.07 -17.69
CA TYR A 773 58.77 22.11 -18.78
C TYR A 773 57.43 22.14 -19.52
N ASP A 774 57.50 22.15 -20.85
CA ASP A 774 56.34 21.85 -21.69
C ASP A 774 56.20 20.31 -21.72
N VAL A 775 55.00 19.78 -21.43
CA VAL A 775 54.73 18.34 -21.32
C VAL A 775 53.45 17.98 -22.09
N GLN A 776 53.44 16.85 -22.79
CA GLN A 776 52.26 16.29 -23.46
C GLN A 776 52.04 14.83 -23.04
N VAL A 777 50.80 14.36 -23.06
CA VAL A 777 50.44 12.95 -22.85
C VAL A 777 49.43 12.52 -23.92
N GLN A 778 49.79 11.52 -24.71
CA GLN A 778 48.95 10.95 -25.77
C GLN A 778 48.54 9.52 -25.41
N ALA A 779 47.25 9.20 -25.53
CA ALA A 779 46.75 7.84 -25.41
C ALA A 779 47.08 7.01 -26.67
N ILE A 780 47.45 5.75 -26.49
CA ILE A 780 47.74 4.81 -27.58
C ILE A 780 47.12 3.46 -27.21
N ASN A 781 46.44 2.79 -28.13
CA ASN A 781 46.04 1.40 -27.94
C ASN A 781 46.55 0.52 -29.09
N HIS A 782 46.23 -0.78 -29.06
CA HIS A 782 46.72 -1.75 -30.04
C HIS A 782 46.35 -1.47 -31.52
N LEU A 783 45.43 -0.53 -31.81
CA LEU A 783 45.11 -0.10 -33.18
C LEU A 783 45.74 1.25 -33.58
N GLY A 784 46.22 2.05 -32.63
CA GLY A 784 46.89 3.32 -32.94
C GLY A 784 46.86 4.35 -31.81
N SER A 785 47.51 5.48 -32.08
CA SER A 785 47.49 6.67 -31.22
C SER A 785 46.17 7.43 -31.34
N GLY A 786 45.75 8.07 -30.26
CA GLY A 786 44.67 9.04 -30.25
C GLY A 786 45.06 10.39 -30.87
N PRO A 787 44.23 11.44 -30.70
CA PRO A 787 44.47 12.75 -31.33
C PRO A 787 45.77 13.41 -30.88
N GLU A 788 46.14 14.52 -31.52
CA GLU A 788 47.30 15.34 -31.11
C GLU A 788 47.15 15.82 -29.65
N PRO A 789 48.16 15.63 -28.78
CA PRO A 789 48.05 15.94 -27.36
C PRO A 789 48.29 17.44 -27.07
N GLN A 790 47.46 18.02 -26.21
CA GLN A 790 47.69 19.39 -25.73
C GLN A 790 48.90 19.45 -24.79
N SER A 791 49.63 20.56 -24.84
CA SER A 791 50.79 20.78 -23.97
C SER A 791 50.40 21.50 -22.68
N VAL A 792 50.94 21.03 -21.56
CA VAL A 792 50.74 21.55 -20.19
C VAL A 792 52.09 21.93 -19.61
N ILE A 793 52.15 23.09 -18.97
CA ILE A 793 53.38 23.62 -18.36
C ILE A 793 53.49 23.06 -16.93
N LEU A 794 54.51 22.23 -16.70
CA LEU A 794 54.80 21.61 -15.41
C LEU A 794 56.13 22.12 -14.85
N TYR A 795 56.37 21.99 -13.54
CA TYR A 795 57.61 22.44 -12.89
C TYR A 795 58.34 21.28 -12.21
N SER A 796 59.67 21.23 -12.31
CA SER A 796 60.47 20.36 -11.45
C SER A 796 60.35 20.76 -9.97
N GLY A 797 60.66 19.84 -9.05
CA GLY A 797 60.46 20.07 -7.62
C GLY A 797 61.28 21.24 -7.07
N GLU A 798 60.71 21.92 -6.07
CA GLU A 798 61.38 22.97 -5.29
C GLU A 798 62.58 22.42 -4.49
N ASP A 799 63.51 23.30 -4.10
CA ASP A 799 64.53 23.09 -3.06
C ASP A 799 64.46 24.24 -2.04
N TYR A 800 65.30 24.28 -1.00
CA TYR A 800 65.36 25.41 -0.08
C TYR A 800 65.89 26.70 -0.75
N PRO A 801 65.42 27.91 -0.35
CA PRO A 801 66.02 29.17 -0.78
C PRO A 801 67.48 29.24 -0.34
N ASP A 802 68.40 29.58 -1.23
CA ASP A 802 69.85 29.45 -0.94
C ASP A 802 70.53 30.77 -0.53
N THR A 803 69.77 31.87 -0.53
CA THR A 803 70.29 33.23 -0.34
C THR A 803 69.51 33.95 0.76
N ALA A 804 70.24 34.53 1.72
CA ALA A 804 69.65 35.23 2.85
C ALA A 804 69.18 36.66 2.46
N PRO A 805 68.09 37.17 3.05
CA PRO A 805 67.69 38.57 2.93
C PRO A 805 68.71 39.49 3.62
N VAL A 806 69.02 40.64 3.02
CA VAL A 806 69.91 41.65 3.63
C VAL A 806 69.03 42.62 4.41
N ILE A 807 69.28 42.80 5.71
CA ILE A 807 68.59 43.82 6.53
C ILE A 807 69.05 45.22 6.07
N HIS A 808 68.11 46.07 5.68
CA HIS A 808 68.37 47.44 5.21
C HIS A 808 68.31 48.49 6.32
N GLY A 809 67.60 48.21 7.41
CA GLY A 809 67.49 49.13 8.55
C GLY A 809 66.51 48.66 9.61
N VAL A 810 66.74 49.12 10.85
CA VAL A 810 65.92 48.83 12.03
C VAL A 810 65.55 50.15 12.71
N ASP A 811 64.31 50.60 12.52
CA ASP A 811 63.76 51.83 13.12
C ASP A 811 63.22 51.50 14.52
N VAL A 812 63.91 51.93 15.58
CA VAL A 812 63.43 51.76 16.97
C VAL A 812 62.35 52.79 17.25
N ILE A 813 61.08 52.35 17.33
CA ILE A 813 59.92 53.25 17.42
C ILE A 813 59.71 53.74 18.85
N ASN A 814 59.85 52.85 19.84
CA ASN A 814 59.75 53.16 21.27
C ASN A 814 60.49 52.09 22.10
N SER A 815 60.31 52.09 23.42
CA SER A 815 60.98 51.14 24.33
C SER A 815 60.53 49.68 24.21
N THR A 816 59.51 49.35 23.42
CA THR A 816 58.96 47.99 23.29
C THR A 816 58.69 47.53 21.85
N LEU A 817 58.97 48.36 20.83
CA LEU A 817 58.61 48.13 19.43
C LEU A 817 59.68 48.67 18.46
N VAL A 818 60.05 47.87 17.45
CA VAL A 818 60.84 48.33 16.27
C VAL A 818 60.17 47.96 14.95
N LYS A 819 60.56 48.64 13.88
CA LYS A 819 60.31 48.26 12.48
C LYS A 819 61.61 47.79 11.83
N VAL A 820 61.59 46.64 11.16
CA VAL A 820 62.71 46.09 10.38
C VAL A 820 62.40 46.21 8.90
N THR A 821 63.41 46.43 8.07
CA THR A 821 63.33 46.41 6.60
C THR A 821 64.43 45.52 6.02
N TRP A 822 64.17 44.83 4.90
CA TRP A 822 65.11 43.89 4.28
C TRP A 822 65.00 43.84 2.75
N SER A 823 65.93 43.15 2.07
CA SER A 823 65.95 42.96 0.62
C SER A 823 65.04 41.82 0.14
N THR A 824 64.48 41.97 -1.06
CA THR A 824 63.79 40.86 -1.76
C THR A 824 64.79 39.83 -2.30
N ILE A 825 64.40 38.56 -2.40
CA ILE A 825 65.25 37.50 -2.96
C ILE A 825 64.98 37.36 -4.47
N PRO A 826 66.01 37.31 -5.34
CA PRO A 826 65.82 37.04 -6.77
C PRO A 826 65.19 35.66 -7.02
N LYS A 827 64.30 35.55 -8.02
CA LYS A 827 63.45 34.35 -8.23
C LYS A 827 64.25 33.05 -8.36
N ASP A 828 65.37 33.10 -9.06
CA ASP A 828 66.34 32.01 -9.25
C ASP A 828 66.92 31.50 -7.92
N ARG A 829 67.17 32.40 -6.96
CA ARG A 829 67.74 32.11 -5.63
C ARG A 829 66.72 31.60 -4.60
N VAL A 830 65.43 31.62 -4.95
CA VAL A 830 64.36 31.04 -4.10
C VAL A 830 64.25 29.52 -4.28
N HIS A 831 64.70 28.99 -5.42
CA HIS A 831 64.57 27.57 -5.79
C HIS A 831 63.14 26.98 -5.65
N GLY A 832 62.11 27.82 -5.72
CA GLY A 832 60.73 27.43 -5.49
C GLY A 832 59.79 28.64 -5.45
N HIS A 833 58.51 28.44 -5.12
CA HIS A 833 57.59 29.57 -4.96
C HIS A 833 57.81 30.26 -3.61
N LEU A 834 58.26 31.52 -3.62
CA LEU A 834 58.45 32.32 -2.40
C LEU A 834 57.12 32.44 -1.63
N LYS A 835 57.04 31.79 -0.46
CA LYS A 835 55.87 31.89 0.43
C LYS A 835 55.97 33.09 1.36
N GLY A 836 57.18 33.50 1.73
CA GLY A 836 57.39 34.71 2.51
C GLY A 836 58.76 34.81 3.18
N TYR A 837 58.79 35.56 4.27
CA TYR A 837 59.94 35.83 5.13
C TYR A 837 59.66 35.45 6.59
N GLN A 838 60.70 35.30 7.40
CA GLN A 838 60.60 35.07 8.84
C GLN A 838 61.64 35.94 9.55
N ILE A 839 61.22 36.62 10.63
CA ILE A 839 62.08 37.39 11.51
C ILE A 839 62.30 36.58 12.78
N ASN A 840 63.57 36.44 13.19
CA ASN A 840 64.00 35.80 14.42
C ASN A 840 64.66 36.86 15.32
N TRP A 841 64.31 36.97 16.60
CA TRP A 841 64.98 37.91 17.53
C TRP A 841 65.12 37.39 18.96
N TRP A 842 66.20 37.77 19.64
CA TRP A 842 66.48 37.36 21.02
C TRP A 842 67.15 38.49 21.80
N LYS A 843 66.95 38.48 23.12
CA LYS A 843 67.59 39.43 24.05
C LYS A 843 69.01 38.99 24.33
N THR A 844 70.00 39.81 23.99
CA THR A 844 71.41 39.51 24.27
C THR A 844 71.82 40.00 25.65
N LYS A 845 71.42 41.22 26.04
CA LYS A 845 71.86 41.85 27.29
C LYS A 845 70.79 42.73 27.93
N SER A 846 70.63 42.60 29.24
CA SER A 846 69.88 43.55 30.07
C SER A 846 70.83 44.67 30.51
N LEU A 847 70.45 45.94 30.25
CA LEU A 847 71.28 47.10 30.64
C LEU A 847 71.08 47.50 32.12
N LEU A 848 70.17 46.84 32.84
CA LEU A 848 69.85 47.12 34.25
C LEU A 848 70.74 46.35 35.24
N ASP A 849 71.05 45.09 34.94
CA ASP A 849 71.92 44.21 35.74
C ASP A 849 73.23 43.82 35.02
N GLY A 850 73.37 44.24 33.76
CA GLY A 850 74.55 44.00 32.91
C GLY A 850 74.69 42.58 32.39
N ARG A 851 73.74 41.68 32.70
CA ARG A 851 73.84 40.25 32.40
C ARG A 851 73.35 39.92 30.99
N THR A 852 73.97 38.91 30.40
CA THR A 852 73.42 38.21 29.24
C THR A 852 72.34 37.22 29.69
N HIS A 853 71.42 36.87 28.80
CA HIS A 853 70.39 35.85 29.04
C HIS A 853 70.58 34.68 28.05
N PRO A 854 69.96 33.50 28.28
CA PRO A 854 69.94 32.42 27.30
C PRO A 854 69.37 32.88 25.94
N LYS A 855 69.79 32.24 24.84
CA LYS A 855 69.35 32.60 23.47
C LYS A 855 67.91 32.13 23.21
N GLU A 856 66.95 32.78 23.84
CA GLU A 856 65.51 32.56 23.64
C GLU A 856 65.04 33.31 22.38
N VAL A 857 64.84 32.56 21.29
CA VAL A 857 64.55 33.11 19.95
C VAL A 857 63.04 33.19 19.73
N ASN A 858 62.55 34.43 19.66
CA ASN A 858 61.20 34.76 19.23
C ASN A 858 61.14 34.73 17.70
N ILE A 859 60.02 34.28 17.14
CA ILE A 859 59.85 34.06 15.69
C ILE A 859 58.54 34.69 15.21
N LEU A 860 58.58 35.42 14.10
CA LEU A 860 57.40 36.01 13.44
C LEU A 860 57.47 35.82 11.93
N ARG A 861 56.40 35.31 11.30
CA ARG A 861 56.35 34.98 9.86
C ARG A 861 55.59 36.01 9.03
N PHE A 862 56.01 36.15 7.77
CA PHE A 862 55.67 37.23 6.87
C PHE A 862 55.36 36.70 5.47
N SER A 863 54.11 36.32 5.21
CA SER A 863 53.69 35.84 3.89
C SER A 863 53.82 36.89 2.79
N GLY A 864 54.05 36.42 1.56
CA GLY A 864 54.20 37.25 0.36
C GLY A 864 55.54 37.97 0.24
N GLN A 865 55.68 38.80 -0.79
CA GLN A 865 56.94 39.49 -1.14
C GLN A 865 57.23 40.72 -0.26
N ARG A 866 56.73 40.77 0.98
CA ARG A 866 56.85 41.94 1.85
C ARG A 866 58.27 42.09 2.40
N ASN A 867 58.79 43.32 2.35
CA ASN A 867 60.18 43.67 2.62
C ASN A 867 60.37 44.43 3.96
N TYR A 868 59.37 44.40 4.83
CA TYR A 868 59.40 45.03 6.15
C TYR A 868 58.49 44.32 7.16
N GLY A 869 58.74 44.56 8.44
CA GLY A 869 57.95 44.01 9.54
C GLY A 869 58.07 44.78 10.85
N MET A 870 57.12 44.55 11.76
CA MET A 870 57.10 45.12 13.10
C MET A 870 57.45 44.05 14.13
N VAL A 871 58.25 44.41 15.13
CA VAL A 871 58.75 43.50 16.18
C VAL A 871 58.32 44.04 17.55
N PRO A 872 57.23 43.51 18.14
CA PRO A 872 56.64 44.01 19.37
C PRO A 872 57.22 43.34 20.63
N SER A 873 56.69 43.72 21.78
CA SER A 873 56.89 43.04 23.08
C SER A 873 58.34 42.99 23.58
N LEU A 874 59.17 43.95 23.17
CA LEU A 874 60.55 44.06 23.64
C LEU A 874 60.62 44.65 25.05
N ASP A 875 61.61 44.23 25.84
CA ASP A 875 61.97 44.89 27.10
C ASP A 875 62.54 46.28 26.84
N ALA A 876 62.17 47.25 27.67
CA ALA A 876 62.81 48.56 27.72
C ALA A 876 64.28 48.46 28.17
N PHE A 877 65.10 49.44 27.76
CA PHE A 877 66.50 49.57 28.16
C PHE A 877 67.29 48.26 28.06
N SER A 878 67.22 47.60 26.90
CA SER A 878 67.75 46.26 26.65
C SER A 878 68.32 46.12 25.23
N GLU A 879 69.28 45.21 25.06
CA GLU A 879 69.96 44.94 23.79
C GLU A 879 69.48 43.62 23.17
N PHE A 880 69.17 43.67 21.88
CA PHE A 880 68.59 42.58 21.10
C PHE A 880 69.39 42.32 19.82
N HIS A 881 69.42 41.05 19.40
CA HIS A 881 69.86 40.66 18.06
C HIS A 881 68.65 40.23 17.23
N LEU A 882 68.74 40.40 15.92
CA LEU A 882 67.67 40.08 14.98
C LEU A 882 68.22 39.58 13.65
N THR A 883 67.65 38.49 13.12
CA THR A 883 67.91 37.96 11.77
C THR A 883 66.62 37.84 10.98
N VAL A 884 66.73 37.86 9.64
CA VAL A 884 65.62 37.63 8.71
C VAL A 884 66.00 36.52 7.74
N LEU A 885 65.07 35.64 7.38
CA LEU A 885 65.23 34.59 6.38
C LEU A 885 64.04 34.56 5.40
N ALA A 886 64.22 33.95 4.23
CA ALA A 886 63.15 33.69 3.25
C ALA A 886 62.66 32.23 3.33
N TYR A 887 61.41 31.94 2.95
CA TYR A 887 60.87 30.57 2.94
C TYR A 887 59.92 30.27 1.77
N ASN A 888 59.91 29.01 1.33
CA ASN A 888 59.07 28.47 0.25
C ASN A 888 58.29 27.21 0.70
N SER A 889 57.98 26.27 -0.18
CA SER A 889 57.26 25.03 0.19
C SER A 889 58.15 23.94 0.79
N LYS A 890 59.47 23.95 0.57
CA LYS A 890 60.40 23.04 1.25
C LYS A 890 60.76 23.52 2.65
N GLY A 891 60.99 24.83 2.81
CA GLY A 891 61.19 25.42 4.15
C GLY A 891 61.89 26.77 4.15
N ALA A 892 62.54 27.05 5.28
CA ALA A 892 63.34 28.25 5.51
C ALA A 892 64.73 28.13 4.86
N GLY A 893 65.16 29.18 4.16
CA GLY A 893 66.53 29.37 3.72
C GLY A 893 67.45 29.91 4.84
N PRO A 894 68.68 30.33 4.52
CA PRO A 894 69.65 30.82 5.51
C PRO A 894 69.19 32.12 6.18
N GLU A 895 69.62 32.30 7.44
CA GLU A 895 69.47 33.56 8.17
C GLU A 895 70.36 34.67 7.60
N SER A 896 69.89 35.91 7.68
CA SER A 896 70.71 37.11 7.48
C SER A 896 71.83 37.20 8.52
N GLU A 897 72.81 38.07 8.26
CA GLU A 897 73.67 38.58 9.32
C GLU A 897 72.83 39.18 10.47
N PRO A 898 73.23 38.99 11.74
CA PRO A 898 72.46 39.43 12.90
C PRO A 898 72.61 40.94 13.13
N TYR A 899 71.52 41.67 12.94
CA TYR A 899 71.45 43.10 13.27
C TYR A 899 71.29 43.27 14.80
N ILE A 900 72.15 44.09 15.41
CA ILE A 900 72.11 44.39 16.85
C ILE A 900 71.48 45.77 17.06
N PHE A 901 70.52 45.88 17.99
CA PHE A 901 69.89 47.15 18.36
C PHE A 901 69.58 47.22 19.86
N GLN A 902 69.35 48.43 20.37
CA GLN A 902 69.02 48.68 21.77
C GLN A 902 67.69 49.44 21.88
N THR A 903 66.85 49.07 22.85
CA THR A 903 65.61 49.80 23.17
C THR A 903 65.90 50.98 24.11
N PRO A 904 65.25 52.13 23.95
CA PRO A 904 65.40 53.26 24.86
C PRO A 904 64.84 52.96 26.26
N GLU A 905 65.19 53.82 27.23
CA GLU A 905 64.50 53.84 28.52
C GLU A 905 62.98 54.01 28.35
N GLY A 906 62.22 53.42 29.27
CA GLY A 906 60.81 53.68 29.53
C GLY A 906 60.58 54.18 30.97
N VAL A 907 59.31 54.28 31.38
CA VAL A 907 58.94 54.57 32.77
C VAL A 907 59.02 53.31 33.63
N PRO A 908 59.39 53.40 34.93
CA PRO A 908 59.42 52.24 35.82
C PRO A 908 58.06 51.58 36.01
N GLU A 909 58.08 50.33 36.45
CA GLU A 909 56.92 49.71 37.09
C GLU A 909 56.61 50.35 38.46
N GLN A 910 55.50 49.93 39.05
CA GLN A 910 55.09 50.33 40.39
C GLN A 910 56.11 49.83 41.45
N PRO A 911 56.44 50.62 42.50
CA PRO A 911 57.27 50.16 43.62
C PRO A 911 56.70 48.89 44.28
N ALA A 912 57.53 47.90 44.63
CA ALA A 912 57.05 46.57 45.02
C ALA A 912 56.24 46.50 46.33
N PHE A 913 56.36 47.51 47.20
CA PHE A 913 55.47 47.77 48.33
C PHE A 913 55.65 49.23 48.79
N LEU A 914 54.71 49.74 49.59
CA LEU A 914 54.83 50.96 50.40
C LEU A 914 54.25 50.64 51.78
N LYS A 915 54.87 51.11 52.87
CA LYS A 915 54.39 50.94 54.25
C LYS A 915 54.75 52.14 55.11
N VAL A 916 53.86 52.54 56.02
CA VAL A 916 54.18 53.48 57.10
C VAL A 916 54.67 52.69 58.32
N ILE A 917 55.95 52.84 58.68
CA ILE A 917 56.62 52.01 59.71
C ILE A 917 56.83 52.70 61.06
N LYS A 918 56.67 54.02 61.12
CA LYS A 918 56.60 54.78 62.38
C LYS A 918 55.73 56.01 62.18
N VAL A 919 54.86 56.28 63.15
CA VAL A 919 54.05 57.49 63.19
C VAL A 919 54.19 58.13 64.57
N ASP A 920 54.40 59.43 64.59
CA ASP A 920 54.38 60.30 65.77
C ASP A 920 53.16 61.25 65.67
N LYS A 921 53.09 62.31 66.50
CA LYS A 921 52.00 63.29 66.40
C LYS A 921 52.06 64.14 65.11
N ASP A 922 53.26 64.36 64.58
CA ASP A 922 53.59 65.36 63.56
C ASP A 922 54.48 64.81 62.42
N THR A 923 54.89 63.55 62.50
CA THR A 923 55.73 62.90 61.48
C THR A 923 55.27 61.48 61.17
N ALA A 924 55.41 61.08 59.91
CA ALA A 924 55.19 59.70 59.44
C ALA A 924 56.43 59.23 58.67
N THR A 925 56.94 58.04 58.99
CA THR A 925 58.10 57.44 58.34
C THR A 925 57.63 56.33 57.42
N LEU A 926 57.81 56.53 56.12
CA LEU A 926 57.45 55.59 55.06
C LEU A 926 58.68 54.81 54.59
N THR A 927 58.46 53.58 54.16
CA THR A 927 59.46 52.71 53.54
C THR A 927 58.84 51.94 52.37
N TRP A 928 59.62 51.61 51.34
CA TRP A 928 59.10 50.99 50.12
C TRP A 928 60.06 49.99 49.47
N GLY A 929 59.54 49.19 48.55
CA GLY A 929 60.32 48.28 47.71
C GLY A 929 60.71 48.93 46.38
N LEU A 930 61.87 48.57 45.82
CA LEU A 930 62.22 48.88 44.43
C LEU A 930 61.16 48.31 43.46
N PRO A 931 60.90 48.94 42.29
CA PRO A 931 60.06 48.34 41.24
C PRO A 931 60.61 47.00 40.73
N LYS A 932 59.74 46.12 40.22
CA LYS A 932 60.14 44.81 39.68
C LYS A 932 60.95 44.96 38.38
N LYS A 933 60.44 45.70 37.39
CA LYS A 933 61.24 46.24 36.28
C LYS A 933 61.47 47.74 36.44
N LEU A 934 62.74 48.15 36.36
CA LEU A 934 63.15 49.56 36.45
C LEU A 934 62.96 50.31 35.12
N ASN A 935 63.02 49.61 33.99
CA ASN A 935 62.86 50.11 32.61
C ASN A 935 63.81 51.25 32.18
N GLY A 936 64.77 51.62 33.02
CA GLY A 936 65.78 52.66 32.82
C GLY A 936 66.51 52.92 34.14
N ASN A 937 67.34 53.95 34.21
CA ASN A 937 67.97 54.34 35.47
C ASN A 937 67.00 55.15 36.35
N LEU A 938 66.86 54.80 37.63
CA LEU A 938 65.97 55.52 38.55
C LEU A 938 66.55 56.91 38.86
N THR A 939 65.77 57.95 38.58
CA THR A 939 66.09 59.35 38.92
C THR A 939 65.61 59.73 40.32
N GLY A 940 64.60 59.03 40.83
CA GLY A 940 64.02 59.27 42.15
C GLY A 940 62.66 58.61 42.34
N TYR A 941 61.96 59.05 43.38
CA TYR A 941 60.55 58.72 43.61
C TYR A 941 59.74 60.01 43.80
N LEU A 942 58.49 60.02 43.34
CA LEU A 942 57.52 61.06 43.66
C LEU A 942 56.58 60.52 44.75
N LEU A 943 56.64 61.11 45.94
CA LEU A 943 55.74 60.86 47.06
C LEU A 943 54.70 61.98 47.11
N GLN A 944 53.43 61.64 46.91
CA GLN A 944 52.29 62.55 46.97
C GLN A 944 51.44 62.18 48.19
N TYR A 945 50.86 63.14 48.92
CA TYR A 945 50.03 62.85 50.10
C TYR A 945 48.92 63.87 50.33
N GLN A 946 47.81 63.43 50.93
CA GLN A 946 46.65 64.27 51.23
C GLN A 946 45.93 63.81 52.50
N ILE A 947 45.20 64.74 53.14
CA ILE A 947 44.32 64.45 54.28
C ILE A 947 43.10 63.66 53.80
N ILE A 948 42.60 62.76 54.64
CA ILE A 948 41.27 62.15 54.53
C ILE A 948 40.44 62.72 55.69
N ASN A 949 39.39 63.48 55.39
CA ASN A 949 38.45 63.99 56.40
C ASN A 949 37.50 62.87 56.88
N ASP A 950 36.78 63.09 57.98
CA ASP A 950 35.85 62.09 58.55
C ASP A 950 34.68 61.72 57.61
N THR A 951 34.37 62.57 56.63
CA THR A 951 33.42 62.29 55.52
C THR A 951 34.01 61.43 54.39
N TYR A 952 35.27 60.99 54.52
CA TYR A 952 36.10 60.37 53.47
C TYR A 952 36.42 61.26 52.27
N GLU A 953 36.08 62.55 52.32
CA GLU A 953 36.54 63.54 51.35
C GLU A 953 38.05 63.78 51.47
N LEU A 954 38.70 63.93 50.32
CA LEU A 954 40.15 64.03 50.19
C LEU A 954 40.56 65.50 50.08
N GLY A 955 41.49 65.92 50.93
CA GLY A 955 42.08 67.26 50.89
C GLY A 955 43.07 67.46 49.74
N GLU A 956 43.74 68.61 49.70
CA GLU A 956 44.71 68.94 48.65
C GLU A 956 45.91 67.97 48.63
N LEU A 957 46.33 67.57 47.42
CA LEU A 957 47.45 66.67 47.20
C LEU A 957 48.79 67.43 47.22
N ASN A 958 49.66 67.05 48.15
CA ASN A 958 50.95 67.65 48.41
C ASN A 958 52.08 66.75 47.87
N ASP A 959 52.94 67.30 47.01
CA ASP A 959 53.95 66.54 46.25
C ASP A 959 55.38 66.74 46.79
N ILE A 960 56.13 65.65 46.91
CA ILE A 960 57.53 65.60 47.37
C ILE A 960 58.36 64.76 46.40
N ASN A 961 59.32 65.42 45.73
CA ASN A 961 60.32 64.75 44.89
C ASN A 961 61.49 64.22 45.73
N ILE A 962 61.59 62.91 45.83
CA ILE A 962 62.63 62.18 46.55
C ILE A 962 63.75 61.82 45.56
N THR A 963 64.70 62.74 45.40
CA THR A 963 65.82 62.64 44.43
C THR A 963 66.96 61.70 44.88
N THR A 964 66.75 60.91 45.95
CA THR A 964 67.73 59.94 46.48
C THR A 964 67.23 58.50 46.31
N PRO A 965 67.21 57.94 45.08
CA PRO A 965 66.59 56.64 44.79
C PRO A 965 67.24 55.44 45.52
N SER A 966 68.48 55.59 45.98
CA SER A 966 69.20 54.60 46.80
C SER A 966 68.71 54.47 48.25
N LYS A 967 67.84 55.39 48.72
CA LYS A 967 67.29 55.36 50.07
C LYS A 967 65.78 55.05 50.02
N PRO A 968 65.36 53.80 50.26
CA PRO A 968 63.96 53.38 50.17
C PRO A 968 63.11 53.79 51.38
N SER A 969 63.40 54.92 52.01
CA SER A 969 62.62 55.43 53.16
C SER A 969 62.69 56.96 53.31
N TRP A 970 61.56 57.53 53.72
CA TRP A 970 61.36 58.97 53.92
C TRP A 970 60.67 59.25 55.25
N ARG A 971 61.11 60.28 55.97
CA ARG A 971 60.37 60.80 57.13
C ARG A 971 59.67 62.09 56.71
N LEU A 972 58.37 61.99 56.49
CA LEU A 972 57.49 63.12 56.33
C LEU A 972 57.26 63.80 57.68
N SER A 973 57.17 65.11 57.71
CA SER A 973 57.01 65.94 58.92
C SER A 973 56.07 67.11 58.64
N ASN A 974 55.68 67.84 59.68
CA ASN A 974 54.65 68.90 59.65
C ASN A 974 53.26 68.36 59.30
N LEU A 975 52.94 67.14 59.74
CA LEU A 975 51.58 66.59 59.65
C LEU A 975 50.73 67.10 60.83
N ASN A 976 49.46 67.40 60.59
CA ASN A 976 48.48 67.63 61.67
C ASN A 976 48.31 66.37 62.52
N ALA A 977 48.15 66.53 63.84
CA ALA A 977 47.91 65.43 64.79
C ALA A 977 46.50 64.83 64.67
N THR A 978 46.33 63.58 65.12
CA THR A 978 45.04 62.84 65.05
C THR A 978 44.35 62.84 63.68
N THR A 979 45.10 63.05 62.60
CA THR A 979 44.61 63.25 61.23
C THR A 979 44.97 62.05 60.38
N LYS A 980 44.03 61.54 59.57
CA LYS A 980 44.27 60.45 58.62
C LYS A 980 44.82 60.99 57.31
N TYR A 981 45.83 60.31 56.76
CA TYR A 981 46.48 60.65 55.50
C TYR A 981 46.47 59.47 54.52
N LYS A 982 46.41 59.81 53.23
CA LYS A 982 46.67 58.89 52.12
C LYS A 982 47.98 59.27 51.43
N PHE A 983 48.80 58.27 51.15
CA PHE A 983 50.11 58.40 50.52
C PHE A 983 50.12 57.69 49.16
N TYR A 984 50.81 58.26 48.19
CA TYR A 984 51.00 57.74 46.84
C TYR A 984 52.49 57.81 46.48
N LEU A 985 53.13 56.70 46.12
CA LEU A 985 54.54 56.67 45.74
C LEU A 985 54.73 56.15 44.31
N ARG A 986 55.39 56.92 43.45
CA ARG A 986 55.79 56.52 42.09
C ARG A 986 57.32 56.41 42.03
N ALA A 987 57.85 55.44 41.31
CA ALA A 987 59.26 55.43 40.90
C ALA A 987 59.41 56.15 39.54
N CYS A 988 60.53 56.84 39.30
CA CYS A 988 60.74 57.66 38.10
C CYS A 988 62.10 57.42 37.43
N THR A 989 62.15 57.53 36.10
CA THR A 989 63.37 57.52 35.25
C THR A 989 63.55 58.86 34.53
N SER A 990 64.48 58.94 33.57
CA SER A 990 64.60 60.09 32.67
C SER A 990 63.34 60.33 31.81
N LYS A 991 62.45 59.33 31.70
CA LYS A 991 61.22 59.35 30.88
C LYS A 991 59.95 59.69 31.67
N GLY A 992 60.07 59.92 32.98
CA GLY A 992 58.94 60.22 33.87
C GLY A 992 58.65 59.12 34.88
N CYS A 993 57.50 59.24 35.55
CA CYS A 993 57.14 58.42 36.69
C CYS A 993 56.14 57.30 36.32
N GLY A 994 56.34 56.12 36.89
CA GLY A 994 55.45 54.96 36.78
C GLY A 994 54.13 55.11 37.54
N LYS A 995 53.36 54.02 37.60
CA LYS A 995 52.10 53.96 38.34
C LYS A 995 52.34 54.08 39.86
N PRO A 996 51.51 54.83 40.61
CA PRO A 996 51.67 54.98 42.05
C PRO A 996 51.26 53.70 42.80
N ILE A 997 51.96 53.36 43.88
CA ILE A 997 51.46 52.50 44.96
C ILE A 997 50.93 53.37 46.11
N THR A 998 49.93 52.89 46.86
CA THR A 998 49.25 53.70 47.89
C THR A 998 49.19 53.04 49.25
N GLU A 999 49.24 53.84 50.30
CA GLU A 999 49.16 53.43 51.71
C GLU A 999 48.39 54.49 52.52
N GLU A 1000 47.73 54.12 53.61
CA GLU A 1000 46.99 55.04 54.49
C GLU A 1000 47.45 54.93 55.95
N SER A 1001 47.51 56.04 56.68
CA SER A 1001 47.86 56.03 58.12
C SER A 1001 47.40 57.29 58.84
N SER A 1002 47.21 57.21 60.17
CA SER A 1002 46.76 58.34 61.00
C SER A 1002 47.83 58.76 62.00
N THR A 1003 48.04 60.07 62.17
CA THR A 1003 48.94 60.62 63.18
C THR A 1003 48.45 60.41 64.60
N LEU A 1004 49.38 60.30 65.55
CA LEU A 1004 49.03 60.07 66.97
C LEU A 1004 48.55 61.35 67.66
N GLY A 1005 47.77 61.18 68.74
CA GLY A 1005 47.43 62.28 69.65
C GLY A 1005 48.56 62.61 70.62
N GLU A 1006 48.53 63.80 71.22
CA GLU A 1006 49.55 64.23 72.18
C GLU A 1006 49.48 63.42 73.49
N GLY A 1007 50.40 62.47 73.67
CA GLY A 1007 50.64 61.81 74.96
C GLY A 1007 50.99 60.32 74.91
N SER A 1008 50.77 59.62 73.79
CA SER A 1008 50.97 58.16 73.71
C SER A 1008 52.41 57.75 73.32
N LYS A 1009 52.88 56.62 73.88
CA LYS A 1009 54.16 55.96 73.52
C LYS A 1009 53.90 54.55 73.00
N SER A 1010 54.53 54.17 71.90
CA SER A 1010 54.46 52.82 71.31
C SER A 1010 55.43 51.82 71.97
N ILE A 1011 54.98 50.59 72.23
CA ILE A 1011 55.76 49.49 72.82
C ILE A 1011 56.33 48.55 71.72
N GLY A 1012 57.37 47.77 72.04
CA GLY A 1012 58.24 47.06 71.10
C GLY A 1012 57.95 45.58 70.81
N LYS A 1013 58.93 44.94 70.14
CA LYS A 1013 58.88 43.59 69.52
C LYS A 1013 58.84 42.40 70.50
N ILE A 1014 58.38 41.25 69.98
CA ILE A 1014 58.74 39.88 70.42
C ILE A 1014 59.19 39.07 69.16
N SER A 1015 59.87 37.93 69.34
CA SER A 1015 60.45 37.06 68.31
C SER A 1015 60.22 35.57 68.61
N GLU A 1016 60.63 34.70 67.66
CA GLU A 1016 60.69 33.22 67.73
C GLU A 1016 59.37 32.43 67.59
N GLY A 1017 59.48 31.14 67.21
CA GLY A 1017 58.39 30.17 67.13
C GLY A 1017 58.40 29.30 65.86
N VAL A 1018 58.39 27.97 66.03
CA VAL A 1018 58.31 26.96 64.95
C VAL A 1018 57.13 26.02 65.21
N ASN A 1019 56.28 25.76 64.19
CA ASN A 1019 55.75 24.42 63.89
C ASN A 1019 54.84 24.35 62.65
N LEU A 1020 54.63 23.13 62.13
CA LEU A 1020 53.58 22.80 61.15
C LEU A 1020 52.25 22.50 61.87
N THR A 1021 51.10 22.74 61.21
CA THR A 1021 50.11 21.66 60.87
C THR A 1021 48.90 22.12 60.04
N GLN A 1022 48.40 21.17 59.21
CA GLN A 1022 47.03 20.94 58.72
C GLN A 1022 46.23 21.97 57.86
N LYS A 1023 45.84 21.47 56.67
CA LYS A 1023 44.57 21.63 55.89
C LYS A 1023 43.59 22.74 56.29
N THR A 1024 43.01 23.48 55.32
CA THR A 1024 41.86 23.00 54.51
C THR A 1024 41.52 23.91 53.32
N HIS A 1025 40.96 23.33 52.24
CA HIS A 1025 39.98 23.87 51.24
C HIS A 1025 40.18 25.27 50.57
N SER A 1026 39.69 25.58 49.35
CA SER A 1026 39.32 24.85 48.12
C SER A 1026 38.82 25.87 47.06
N VAL A 1027 38.64 25.47 45.78
CA VAL A 1027 38.06 26.26 44.65
C VAL A 1027 38.90 27.53 44.25
N GLU A 1028 38.96 28.07 43.02
CA GLU A 1028 38.24 27.87 41.73
C GLU A 1028 39.24 27.65 40.55
N VAL A 1029 38.94 26.83 39.52
CA VAL A 1029 38.36 27.16 38.17
C VAL A 1029 39.10 28.35 37.48
N PHE A 1030 39.68 28.26 36.27
CA PHE A 1030 39.13 27.81 34.97
C PHE A 1030 40.11 27.07 34.02
N GLU A 1031 39.49 26.31 33.09
CA GLU A 1031 39.90 25.90 31.72
C GLU A 1031 41.36 25.55 31.33
N PRO A 1032 41.53 24.36 30.74
CA PRO A 1032 42.50 24.08 29.69
C PRO A 1032 41.82 23.65 28.38
N GLY A 1033 41.76 24.54 27.40
CA GLY A 1033 41.67 24.20 25.98
C GLY A 1033 43.03 24.41 25.32
N ALA A 1034 43.39 23.56 24.35
CA ALA A 1034 44.74 23.47 23.75
C ALA A 1034 45.82 22.88 24.72
N GLU A 1035 46.90 22.22 24.28
CA GLU A 1035 47.36 21.97 22.90
C GLU A 1035 48.26 20.70 22.77
N HIS A 1036 48.51 20.31 21.51
CA HIS A 1036 49.65 19.54 20.98
C HIS A 1036 49.87 18.06 21.33
N ILE A 1037 50.05 17.29 20.24
CA ILE A 1037 50.88 16.07 20.18
C ILE A 1037 52.34 16.50 20.07
N VAL A 1038 53.24 15.89 20.86
CA VAL A 1038 54.69 15.94 20.64
C VAL A 1038 55.21 14.52 20.37
N ARG A 1039 55.83 14.30 19.21
CA ARG A 1039 56.64 13.12 18.91
C ARG A 1039 58.12 13.46 19.05
N LEU A 1040 58.88 12.61 19.74
CA LEU A 1040 60.33 12.53 19.63
C LEU A 1040 60.75 11.07 19.36
N LEU A 1041 61.84 10.91 18.62
CA LEU A 1041 62.39 9.63 18.18
C LEU A 1041 63.86 9.52 18.63
N THR A 1042 64.28 8.34 19.08
CA THR A 1042 65.70 7.96 19.19
C THR A 1042 65.91 6.50 18.77
N LYS A 1043 67.14 6.16 18.35
CA LYS A 1043 67.51 4.86 17.77
C LYS A 1043 68.09 3.89 18.81
N ASN A 1044 67.48 2.70 18.91
CA ASN A 1044 68.01 1.39 18.47
C ASN A 1044 69.42 0.89 18.88
N TRP A 1045 69.58 -0.46 18.90
CA TRP A 1045 70.79 -1.30 19.07
C TRP A 1045 71.30 -1.54 20.52
N VAL A 1046 71.71 -2.76 20.93
CA VAL A 1046 71.68 -4.11 20.27
C VAL A 1046 71.77 -5.27 21.31
N ASP A 1047 71.75 -6.53 20.83
CA ASP A 1047 72.02 -7.83 21.49
C ASP A 1047 71.06 -8.39 22.56
N ASN A 1048 70.30 -9.43 22.19
CA ASN A 1048 70.73 -10.81 22.50
C ASN A 1048 70.03 -11.89 21.65
N ASN A 1049 70.79 -12.89 21.21
CA ASN A 1049 70.34 -14.15 20.59
C ASN A 1049 69.88 -15.15 21.67
N SER A 1050 69.13 -16.23 21.43
CA SER A 1050 68.44 -16.80 20.25
C SER A 1050 67.58 -17.99 20.71
N ILE A 1051 66.56 -18.41 19.93
CA ILE A 1051 66.10 -19.81 19.81
C ILE A 1051 65.21 -19.96 18.55
N PHE A 1052 65.27 -21.12 17.91
CA PHE A 1052 64.35 -21.62 16.88
C PHE A 1052 63.80 -22.97 17.39
N GLU A 1053 62.53 -23.29 17.09
CA GLU A 1053 62.14 -24.49 16.31
C GLU A 1053 60.61 -24.59 16.14
N ASP A 1054 60.19 -25.30 15.09
CA ASP A 1054 58.80 -25.70 14.81
C ASP A 1054 58.37 -26.93 15.64
N VAL A 1055 57.06 -27.23 15.64
CA VAL A 1055 56.52 -28.59 15.37
C VAL A 1055 54.99 -28.55 15.26
N ILE A 1056 54.42 -29.41 14.41
CA ILE A 1056 52.98 -29.58 14.16
C ILE A 1056 52.62 -31.07 14.35
N GLU A 1057 51.49 -31.39 14.99
CA GLU A 1057 50.48 -32.42 14.63
C GLU A 1057 49.44 -32.63 15.77
N THR A 1058 48.13 -32.45 15.53
CA THR A 1058 47.04 -33.46 15.34
C THR A 1058 46.81 -34.46 16.49
N ARG A 1059 45.60 -34.86 16.94
CA ARG A 1059 44.14 -34.69 16.59
C ARG A 1059 43.32 -34.99 17.88
N GLY A 1060 41.99 -34.86 18.02
CA GLY A 1060 40.87 -34.46 17.14
C GLY A 1060 39.55 -35.19 17.54
N ARG A 1061 38.36 -34.56 17.37
CA ARG A 1061 37.01 -34.93 17.93
C ARG A 1061 36.86 -34.61 19.43
N GLU A 1062 35.71 -34.27 20.04
CA GLU A 1062 34.31 -33.90 19.68
C GLU A 1062 33.66 -33.30 20.98
N TYR A 1063 32.45 -32.71 21.11
CA TYR A 1063 31.25 -32.50 20.27
C TYR A 1063 30.48 -31.24 20.78
N ALA A 1064 29.56 -30.65 19.99
CA ALA A 1064 28.53 -29.65 20.36
C ALA A 1064 28.97 -28.21 20.76
N GLY A 1065 28.05 -27.25 20.64
CA GLY A 1065 28.25 -25.81 20.98
C GLY A 1065 26.93 -25.04 21.06
N LEU A 1066 26.95 -23.73 21.40
CA LEU A 1066 25.78 -22.84 21.42
C LEU A 1066 26.18 -21.34 21.46
N TYR A 1067 25.42 -20.48 20.75
CA TYR A 1067 25.32 -19.00 20.82
C TYR A 1067 26.55 -18.06 20.74
N ASP A 1068 26.62 -17.38 19.58
CA ASP A 1068 26.72 -15.91 19.34
C ASP A 1068 27.82 -15.01 19.97
N ASP A 1069 28.73 -14.61 19.08
CA ASP A 1069 29.21 -13.22 18.89
C ASP A 1069 28.01 -12.34 18.40
N ILE A 1070 27.84 -11.04 18.65
CA ILE A 1070 28.64 -9.89 18.17
C ILE A 1070 28.29 -8.62 18.99
N SER A 1071 29.27 -7.74 19.23
CA SER A 1071 29.06 -6.40 19.82
C SER A 1071 29.59 -5.27 18.91
N THR A 1072 28.77 -4.79 17.96
CA THR A 1072 29.18 -3.75 16.97
C THR A 1072 28.12 -2.69 16.64
N GLN A 1073 27.22 -2.31 17.57
CA GLN A 1073 26.21 -1.24 17.33
C GLN A 1073 26.17 -0.08 18.34
N GLY A 1074 27.32 0.52 18.66
CA GLY A 1074 27.36 1.79 19.43
C GLY A 1074 26.76 3.01 18.70
N TRP A 1075 26.62 2.93 17.37
CA TRP A 1075 26.08 3.97 16.47
C TRP A 1075 24.54 4.09 16.55
N PHE A 1076 23.84 2.95 16.56
CA PHE A 1076 22.41 2.92 16.25
C PHE A 1076 21.53 3.50 17.37
N ILE A 1077 21.93 3.27 18.63
CA ILE A 1077 21.22 3.77 19.81
C ILE A 1077 21.20 5.31 19.82
N GLY A 1078 22.31 5.97 19.46
CA GLY A 1078 22.38 7.43 19.40
C GLY A 1078 21.42 8.04 18.38
N LEU A 1079 21.29 7.43 17.20
CA LEU A 1079 20.35 7.86 16.17
C LEU A 1079 18.89 7.66 16.62
N MET A 1080 18.56 6.51 17.20
CA MET A 1080 17.21 6.23 17.71
C MET A 1080 16.81 7.16 18.86
N CYS A 1081 17.74 7.48 19.78
CA CYS A 1081 17.49 8.48 20.84
C CYS A 1081 17.27 9.89 20.28
N ALA A 1082 17.99 10.29 19.23
CA ALA A 1082 17.79 11.59 18.58
C ALA A 1082 16.41 11.68 17.87
N ILE A 1083 16.01 10.62 17.16
CA ILE A 1083 14.69 10.53 16.51
C ILE A 1083 13.58 10.55 17.57
N ALA A 1084 13.71 9.79 18.65
CA ALA A 1084 12.74 9.76 19.75
C ALA A 1084 12.60 11.13 20.46
N LEU A 1085 13.69 11.88 20.62
CA LEU A 1085 13.64 13.25 21.15
C LEU A 1085 12.91 14.21 20.19
N LEU A 1086 13.16 14.10 18.88
CA LEU A 1086 12.50 14.94 17.87
C LEU A 1086 10.99 14.64 17.77
N THR A 1087 10.57 13.36 17.79
CA THR A 1087 9.14 13.02 17.78
C THR A 1087 8.43 13.44 19.06
N LEU A 1088 9.09 13.34 20.23
CA LEU A 1088 8.51 13.78 21.51
C LEU A 1088 8.43 15.32 21.62
N ILE A 1089 9.38 16.04 21.01
CA ILE A 1089 9.30 17.51 20.83
C ILE A 1089 8.15 17.88 19.88
N LEU A 1090 7.97 17.18 18.76
CA LEU A 1090 6.84 17.42 17.84
C LEU A 1090 5.48 17.13 18.49
N LEU A 1091 5.36 16.02 19.22
CA LEU A 1091 4.14 15.66 19.95
C LEU A 1091 3.79 16.69 21.04
N THR A 1092 4.78 17.21 21.77
CA THR A 1092 4.55 18.26 22.77
C THR A 1092 4.20 19.60 22.13
N VAL A 1093 4.77 19.97 20.99
CA VAL A 1093 4.34 21.16 20.21
C VAL A 1093 2.89 21.02 19.72
N CYS A 1094 2.48 19.82 19.28
CA CYS A 1094 1.09 19.55 18.89
C CYS A 1094 0.12 19.61 20.08
N PHE A 1095 0.49 19.06 21.25
CA PHE A 1095 -0.37 19.11 22.45
C PHE A 1095 -0.49 20.52 23.05
N VAL A 1096 0.58 21.30 23.07
CA VAL A 1096 0.58 22.66 23.65
C VAL A 1096 -0.25 23.66 22.84
N LYS A 1097 -0.55 23.37 21.56
CA LYS A 1097 -1.39 24.24 20.72
C LYS A 1097 -2.91 24.07 20.95
N ARG A 1098 -3.35 23.17 21.84
CA ARG A 1098 -4.77 22.93 22.17
C ARG A 1098 -5.03 23.24 23.67
N ASN A 1099 -5.75 24.35 23.92
CA ASN A 1099 -6.29 24.84 25.22
C ASN A 1099 -5.43 25.78 26.11
N ARG A 1100 -5.38 27.08 25.74
CA ARG A 1100 -5.42 28.31 26.60
C ARG A 1100 -5.10 29.54 25.72
N GLY A 1101 -5.80 30.68 25.72
CA GLY A 1101 -7.07 31.12 26.34
C GLY A 1101 -7.42 32.57 25.89
N GLY A 1102 -8.67 33.03 26.03
CA GLY A 1102 -9.11 34.41 25.66
C GLY A 1102 -8.69 35.50 26.66
N LYS A 1103 -9.07 36.79 26.57
CA LYS A 1103 -10.04 37.57 25.74
C LYS A 1103 -9.43 38.97 25.47
N TYR A 1104 -9.88 39.82 24.53
CA TYR A 1104 -11.12 40.64 24.52
C TYR A 1104 -11.27 41.32 23.13
N SER A 1105 -12.45 41.78 22.67
CA SER A 1105 -13.35 42.72 23.38
C SER A 1105 -14.83 42.69 22.92
N VAL A 1106 -15.73 42.98 23.88
CA VAL A 1106 -16.97 43.80 23.78
C VAL A 1106 -17.89 43.55 22.57
N LYS A 1107 -19.18 43.12 22.71
CA LYS A 1107 -20.23 43.57 23.64
C LYS A 1107 -21.42 42.57 23.74
N GLU A 1108 -22.21 42.64 24.83
CA GLU A 1108 -23.67 42.33 25.01
C GLU A 1108 -24.39 41.21 24.19
N LYS A 1109 -25.29 40.37 24.73
CA LYS A 1109 -25.92 40.29 26.07
C LYS A 1109 -26.55 38.90 26.38
N GLU A 1110 -26.96 38.73 27.64
CA GLU A 1110 -27.87 37.77 28.30
C GLU A 1110 -29.03 37.15 27.44
N ASP A 1111 -29.66 36.01 27.76
CA ASP A 1111 -29.89 35.42 29.11
C ASP A 1111 -30.26 33.90 29.18
N LEU A 1112 -30.20 33.35 30.41
CA LEU A 1112 -30.91 32.18 31.01
C LEU A 1112 -30.65 30.67 30.67
N HIS A 1113 -30.72 29.88 31.74
CA HIS A 1113 -30.66 28.39 31.95
C HIS A 1113 -32.07 27.84 32.32
N PRO A 1114 -32.37 26.52 32.61
CA PRO A 1114 -31.47 25.41 33.01
C PRO A 1114 -31.78 23.96 32.49
N ASP A 1115 -30.89 23.05 32.91
CA ASP A 1115 -30.98 21.57 33.12
C ASP A 1115 -32.08 21.16 34.16
N PRO A 1116 -32.27 19.88 34.63
CA PRO A 1116 -31.49 18.62 34.46
C PRO A 1116 -32.31 17.30 34.22
N GLU A 1117 -31.64 16.13 34.09
CA GLU A 1117 -31.58 15.05 35.15
C GLU A 1117 -31.04 13.65 34.72
N VAL A 1118 -30.06 13.15 35.51
CA VAL A 1118 -29.93 11.77 36.10
C VAL A 1118 -29.85 10.55 35.13
N GLN A 1119 -28.68 9.89 34.91
CA GLN A 1119 -28.01 8.85 35.76
C GLN A 1119 -28.81 7.55 35.99
N SER A 1120 -28.27 6.33 36.13
CA SER A 1120 -26.96 5.67 35.83
C SER A 1120 -27.19 4.11 35.96
N VAL A 1121 -26.27 3.12 35.92
CA VAL A 1121 -24.79 3.02 36.01
C VAL A 1121 -24.28 1.62 35.50
N LYS A 1122 -22.98 1.52 35.16
CA LYS A 1122 -21.97 0.40 35.20
C LYS A 1122 -22.37 -1.06 35.53
N ASP A 1123 -21.68 -2.16 35.15
CA ASP A 1123 -20.58 -2.56 34.20
C ASP A 1123 -20.62 -4.15 34.14
N GLU A 1124 -19.63 -5.07 33.90
CA GLU A 1124 -18.15 -5.04 33.77
C GLU A 1124 -17.52 -6.34 33.09
N THR A 1125 -17.25 -6.31 31.77
CA THR A 1125 -16.09 -6.93 31.05
C THR A 1125 -15.96 -8.43 30.62
N PHE A 1126 -15.16 -8.60 29.53
CA PHE A 1126 -14.34 -9.75 29.02
C PHE A 1126 -14.97 -11.01 28.35
N GLY A 1127 -14.51 -11.34 27.11
CA GLY A 1127 -14.78 -12.60 26.39
C GLY A 1127 -14.41 -12.59 24.88
N GLU A 1128 -13.30 -13.24 24.51
CA GLU A 1128 -12.58 -13.27 23.22
C GLU A 1128 -13.24 -13.81 21.90
N TYR A 1129 -12.79 -13.24 20.76
CA TYR A 1129 -12.48 -13.83 19.42
C TYR A 1129 -13.51 -14.39 18.39
N SER A 1130 -13.07 -14.33 17.11
CA SER A 1130 -13.63 -14.86 15.82
C SER A 1130 -14.92 -14.21 15.29
N ASP A 1131 -15.07 -13.84 14.00
CA ASP A 1131 -14.90 -14.55 12.70
C ASP A 1131 -15.92 -15.70 12.49
N SER A 1132 -16.54 -15.89 11.32
CA SER A 1132 -16.57 -15.13 10.04
C SER A 1132 -17.76 -15.63 9.17
N ASP A 1133 -18.02 -15.01 8.01
CA ASP A 1133 -18.67 -15.62 6.82
C ASP A 1133 -20.15 -16.12 6.92
N GLU A 1134 -20.94 -16.32 5.85
CA GLU A 1134 -20.83 -15.92 4.43
C GLU A 1134 -22.26 -15.88 3.80
N LYS A 1135 -22.54 -14.87 2.95
CA LYS A 1135 -23.39 -14.89 1.71
C LYS A 1135 -24.84 -15.47 1.76
N PRO A 1136 -25.70 -15.09 0.78
CA PRO A 1136 -25.82 -15.97 -0.39
C PRO A 1136 -25.96 -15.21 -1.74
N LEU A 1137 -25.32 -15.74 -2.78
CA LEU A 1137 -25.56 -15.35 -4.19
C LEU A 1137 -26.57 -16.29 -4.88
N LYS A 1138 -27.35 -15.71 -5.81
CA LYS A 1138 -27.91 -16.27 -7.07
C LYS A 1138 -28.82 -15.18 -7.67
N GLY A 1139 -28.87 -14.89 -8.97
CA GLY A 1139 -28.24 -15.38 -10.21
C GLY A 1139 -28.90 -14.62 -11.39
N SER A 1140 -28.73 -14.90 -12.68
CA SER A 1140 -27.87 -15.81 -13.44
C SER A 1140 -27.83 -15.33 -14.92
N LEU A 1141 -26.93 -15.89 -15.74
CA LEU A 1141 -26.68 -15.48 -17.13
C LEU A 1141 -27.87 -15.76 -18.09
N ARG A 1142 -27.97 -14.96 -19.16
CA ARG A 1142 -28.26 -15.49 -20.51
C ARG A 1142 -27.45 -14.77 -21.59
N SER A 1143 -27.11 -15.52 -22.62
CA SER A 1143 -26.41 -15.08 -23.83
C SER A 1143 -27.24 -15.41 -25.07
N LEU A 1144 -26.99 -14.70 -26.19
CA LEU A 1144 -26.70 -15.30 -27.50
C LEU A 1144 -26.37 -14.21 -28.55
N THR A 1145 -25.62 -14.61 -29.58
CA THR A 1145 -25.06 -13.76 -30.64
C THR A 1145 -25.87 -13.82 -31.94
N ARG A 1146 -25.79 -12.75 -32.75
CA ARG A 1146 -25.91 -12.83 -34.22
C ARG A 1146 -25.13 -11.70 -34.91
N GLU A 1147 -24.71 -11.95 -36.15
CA GLU A 1147 -23.78 -11.16 -36.96
C GLU A 1147 -24.47 -10.15 -37.90
N MET A 1148 -23.62 -9.43 -38.67
CA MET A 1148 -23.83 -8.79 -39.98
C MET A 1148 -24.18 -7.29 -40.07
N GLN A 1149 -23.12 -6.52 -40.36
CA GLN A 1149 -22.97 -5.61 -41.52
C GLN A 1149 -23.87 -4.37 -41.71
N ALA A 1150 -23.21 -3.21 -41.47
CA ALA A 1150 -22.90 -2.17 -42.48
C ALA A 1150 -23.92 -1.07 -42.84
N THR A 1151 -23.37 0.05 -43.35
CA THR A 1151 -23.99 1.23 -43.98
C THR A 1151 -24.85 2.14 -43.06
N GLU A 1152 -24.91 3.47 -43.23
CA GLU A 1152 -24.07 4.48 -43.93
C GLU A 1152 -24.40 5.89 -43.37
N SER A 1153 -23.68 6.94 -43.82
CA SER A 1153 -24.03 8.39 -43.80
C SER A 1153 -24.72 8.99 -42.55
N ALA A 1154 -24.12 9.86 -41.75
CA ALA A 1154 -23.56 11.20 -42.06
C ALA A 1154 -24.62 12.28 -42.42
N ASP A 1155 -25.00 13.08 -41.41
CA ASP A 1155 -25.42 14.50 -41.46
C ASP A 1155 -25.62 14.99 -40.00
N SER A 1156 -25.43 16.24 -39.60
CA SER A 1156 -24.84 17.44 -40.26
C SER A 1156 -24.34 18.44 -39.20
N LEU A 1157 -23.47 19.39 -39.56
CA LEU A 1157 -22.98 20.46 -38.66
C LEU A 1157 -23.90 21.69 -38.63
N VAL A 1158 -24.08 22.31 -37.45
CA VAL A 1158 -24.01 23.77 -37.15
C VAL A 1158 -23.79 23.87 -35.62
N GLN A 1159 -22.75 24.47 -35.01
CA GLN A 1159 -21.86 25.63 -35.27
C GLN A 1159 -22.35 26.96 -34.66
N TYR A 1160 -21.88 27.28 -33.45
CA TYR A 1160 -21.65 28.63 -32.87
C TYR A 1160 -20.61 28.49 -31.73
N GLY A 1161 -19.62 29.37 -31.53
CA GLY A 1161 -19.09 30.39 -32.45
C GLY A 1161 -18.79 31.77 -31.86
N GLU A 1162 -17.95 31.89 -30.82
CA GLU A 1162 -17.33 33.15 -30.32
C GLU A 1162 -16.19 32.79 -29.33
N GLY A 1163 -15.06 33.51 -29.20
CA GLY A 1163 -14.58 34.69 -29.92
C GLY A 1163 -13.05 34.88 -29.82
N ASP A 1164 -12.51 35.82 -30.60
CA ASP A 1164 -11.10 35.92 -31.02
C ASP A 1164 -9.99 36.09 -29.94
N HIS A 1165 -8.82 35.51 -30.23
CA HIS A 1165 -7.53 36.15 -29.99
C HIS A 1165 -7.03 36.82 -31.27
N GLY A 1166 -6.54 38.06 -31.19
CA GLY A 1166 -5.90 38.74 -32.31
C GLY A 1166 -4.65 39.51 -31.90
N LEU A 1167 -3.55 39.33 -32.65
CA LEU A 1167 -2.42 40.26 -32.75
C LEU A 1167 -1.76 40.09 -34.14
N PHE A 1168 -0.99 41.09 -34.56
CA PHE A 1168 -0.62 41.33 -35.96
C PHE A 1168 0.78 40.80 -36.34
N ASN A 1169 0.99 40.57 -37.64
CA ASN A 1169 2.32 40.59 -38.25
C ASN A 1169 2.64 42.00 -38.79
N GLU A 1170 3.93 42.30 -38.93
CA GLU A 1170 4.45 43.61 -39.36
C GLU A 1170 4.27 43.86 -40.87
N ASP A 1171 4.39 45.13 -41.28
CA ASP A 1171 4.31 45.72 -42.65
C ASP A 1171 3.01 45.59 -43.50
N GLY A 1172 2.20 44.56 -43.30
CA GLY A 1172 0.73 44.61 -43.45
C GLY A 1172 0.11 44.93 -44.84
N SER A 1173 0.38 44.14 -45.89
CA SER A 1173 -0.49 44.07 -47.10
C SER A 1173 -0.20 42.81 -47.98
N PHE A 1174 -1.09 42.27 -48.84
CA PHE A 1174 -2.56 42.20 -48.94
C PHE A 1174 -2.94 41.19 -50.08
N ILE A 1175 -4.03 40.40 -49.96
CA ILE A 1175 -4.59 39.46 -51.00
C ILE A 1175 -3.70 38.22 -51.32
N GLY A 1176 -4.19 37.01 -51.64
CA GLY A 1176 -5.55 36.45 -51.70
C GLY A 1176 -5.90 35.73 -53.03
N ALA A 1177 -7.10 35.12 -53.06
CA ALA A 1177 -7.92 34.80 -54.25
C ALA A 1177 -7.58 33.64 -55.25
N TYR A 1178 -8.58 32.73 -55.38
CA TYR A 1178 -9.15 32.16 -56.64
C TYR A 1178 -8.47 31.00 -57.44
N ALA A 1179 -9.03 29.79 -57.22
CA ALA A 1179 -9.93 29.05 -58.13
C ALA A 1179 -9.45 28.29 -59.42
N GLY A 1180 -9.96 27.06 -59.56
CA GLY A 1180 -10.28 26.39 -60.83
C GLY A 1180 -9.39 25.19 -61.25
N SER A 1181 -9.82 24.27 -62.13
CA SER A 1181 -11.17 23.93 -62.66
C SER A 1181 -11.15 22.66 -63.55
N LYS A 1182 -12.32 22.05 -63.84
CA LYS A 1182 -12.62 21.19 -65.04
C LYS A 1182 -11.90 19.81 -65.14
N GLU A 1183 -12.32 18.81 -65.93
CA GLU A 1183 -13.58 18.48 -66.66
C GLU A 1183 -13.64 16.98 -67.08
N LYS A 1184 -14.86 16.41 -67.19
CA LYS A 1184 -15.30 15.30 -68.09
C LYS A 1184 -14.62 13.91 -67.99
N GLY A 1185 -15.26 12.79 -68.34
CA GLY A 1185 -16.67 12.57 -68.68
C GLY A 1185 -16.98 11.13 -69.15
N SER A 1186 -18.29 10.77 -69.18
CA SER A 1186 -19.04 10.12 -70.29
C SER A 1186 -18.49 8.83 -70.96
N VAL A 1187 -19.26 7.77 -71.26
CA VAL A 1187 -20.57 7.69 -71.95
C VAL A 1187 -21.30 6.35 -71.64
N GLU A 1188 -22.64 6.38 -71.50
CA GLU A 1188 -23.77 5.48 -71.91
C GLU A 1188 -23.54 3.94 -72.22
N SER A 1189 -24.53 3.04 -72.29
CA SER A 1189 -25.97 3.19 -72.60
C SER A 1189 -26.90 1.99 -72.22
N ASN A 1190 -28.16 2.29 -71.84
CA ASN A 1190 -29.44 1.58 -72.11
C ASN A 1190 -29.67 0.09 -71.68
N GLY A 1191 -30.86 -0.32 -71.23
CA GLY A 1191 -32.12 0.42 -70.96
C GLY A 1191 -33.37 -0.48 -70.73
N SER A 1192 -34.57 0.12 -70.59
CA SER A 1192 -35.92 -0.50 -70.38
C SER A 1192 -36.17 -1.10 -68.97
N SER A 1193 -37.02 -0.55 -68.08
CA SER A 1193 -38.52 -0.53 -68.03
C SER A 1193 -39.16 -1.87 -67.58
N THR A 1194 -40.17 -1.97 -66.69
CA THR A 1194 -41.10 -0.98 -66.07
C THR A 1194 -41.87 -1.58 -64.86
N ALA A 1195 -42.20 -0.77 -63.82
CA ALA A 1195 -43.33 -0.90 -62.85
C ALA A 1195 -43.45 -2.22 -61.99
N THR A 1196 -44.18 -2.33 -60.85
CA THR A 1196 -45.18 -1.48 -60.16
C THR A 1196 -45.20 -1.75 -58.63
N PHE A 1197 -45.89 -0.89 -57.86
CA PHE A 1197 -46.36 -1.03 -56.45
C PHE A 1197 -47.28 -2.27 -56.20
N PRO A 1198 -47.69 -2.67 -54.94
CA PRO A 1198 -47.76 -1.86 -53.69
C PRO A 1198 -47.42 -2.55 -52.32
N LEU A 1199 -47.60 -1.74 -51.27
CA LEU A 1199 -48.04 -2.00 -49.86
C LEU A 1199 -48.86 -3.30 -49.65
N ARG A 1200 -49.05 -3.88 -48.44
CA ARG A 1200 -49.03 -3.46 -47.01
C ARG A 1200 -48.95 -4.76 -46.15
N ALA A 1201 -48.81 -4.79 -44.83
CA ALA A 1201 -48.83 -3.76 -43.78
C ALA A 1201 -47.84 -4.11 -42.66
#